data_AF-A0A8S1S6V0-F1
#
_entry.id   AF-A0A8S1S6V0-F1
#
_cell.length_a   1.000
_cell.length_b   1.000
_cell.length_c   1.000
_cell.angle_alpha   90.00
_cell.angle_beta   90.00
_cell.angle_gamma   90.00
#
_symmetry.space_group_name_H-M   'P 1'
#
loop_
_entity.id
_entity.type
_entity.pdbx_description
1 polymer ?
#
loop_
_entity_poly.entity_id
_entity_poly.type
_entity_poly.pdbx_seq_one_letter_code
_entity_poly.pdbx_strand_id
1 'polypeptide(L)'
;MIKQTQKVYESFEHFCGLQQQWIKQEHEEEQKFIQLISQELTHAQIIQMGYGLGKLKLVKTKLTFGNRQVLVFEQQQKLQQEDNKEEQNKEFSEIKQENFRLKQGDQVGIYIWSNVLNQQKFKNPEAIGVIDRYRKNLRIILEQNCKIPDDNSIYGICLQENQVTYKRHLQVIEDLKQQYEKHPIIQILFCDQQEEKIKEKIDQNIEFQGDTIQQLNEQQKIAVQKAMKQPHISLIHGPPGTGKTRTVCEYIKQAVLVQRQKVLACANSNIAVDNMIERIQSISQLKVCRIGNPARMTDQVRYVCIDQLVKKTTSYAIMKTIKTEIQQIEKKLNRAERKEAAELRDKLKQKKKEYFEQQQLAYEEAIQDCQIIFSTNVGSGQFQFQQLTKNIKFDVVVIDECAQSLEISCWIPILKGNKVVLAGDHCQLPPTVKTKNTGLEMTLFERVENELHINTQLTVQYRMNKSIMQWSSQEFYEGHLIADQTVANRTVSDTILLFVDTSCCDFYEQQQESLLNFDDQNKSKYNVGEAGLVQIISEELLNLGVQKQDIGIITPYNAQVQFLKSKINDIEISTVDGFQGREKDCIIISMVRSNQIGEVGFLCESRRMNVAITRAKKFVCLIGDSETVSKDPFLKRLVDYFVENGEQRSAQEYQHDDKIQIPIKIEQVQQDVKKKKNPQPKIQVKEKNKNNKIEDQQIAPNIVQQEQNVVSQLEKQVLDFVNSKESELIFKGQNSFQRKELHELAEKYNLNHESIGNNKLKTLILSKIQNGNQSNLQQNDEEKIEITDNNKSNNQIIDDAKVDKSQKLEKQQQQQQQQQQQQQQQQQQQQQQQQQQQQQQQQQQQQQQQQQQQQQQQQQQQQQQQQQQQQQQQQQQQQQQQQQQQQQQQQQQQQQQQQQQQQQQQQQQQQQQQQQQQQQQQQQQQQQQQQQQQQQQQQQQQQQQQQQQQQQQQQQQQQQQQQQQQQQQQQQQQQQQQQQQQQQQQQQQQQQQQQQQQQQQQQQQQQQQQQQQQQQQQQQQQQQQQQQKQQQQQQQQQQKQQQQQQQCQQKQPKQNSQQKQEKKQNTQNKKTKEQSQEEEDEFYNQIVLKDEKKCSFMSNNIQCSQSILWLSQKCQFCNNQFCQYHSYAERHGCEDEACRHAKLQFQSNERKTEKSRTALQEKIQEQQKSRGKKQKK
;
A
#
# COMPACT_ATOMS: atom_id res chain seq x y z
N MET A 1 -26.75 32.49 -5.96
CA MET A 1 -25.44 32.93 -6.50
C MET A 1 -24.89 31.81 -7.36
N ILE A 2 -24.33 32.09 -8.53
CA ILE A 2 -23.62 31.07 -9.31
C ILE A 2 -22.32 30.77 -8.56
N LYS A 3 -22.11 29.51 -8.12
CA LYS A 3 -20.79 29.08 -7.64
C LYS A 3 -19.84 29.18 -8.83
N GLN A 4 -18.73 29.91 -8.70
CA GLN A 4 -17.70 29.90 -9.73
C GLN A 4 -17.10 28.50 -9.80
N THR A 5 -17.33 27.79 -10.91
CA THR A 5 -16.81 26.45 -11.18
C THR A 5 -15.32 26.52 -11.45
N GLN A 6 -14.54 26.57 -10.37
CA GLN A 6 -13.09 26.54 -10.41
C GLN A 6 -12.66 25.15 -10.87
N LYS A 7 -12.17 25.04 -12.12
CA LYS A 7 -11.62 23.79 -12.68
C LYS A 7 -10.54 23.23 -11.75
N VAL A 8 -10.54 21.92 -11.56
CA VAL A 8 -9.53 21.20 -10.75
C VAL A 8 -8.15 21.25 -11.42
N TYR A 9 -8.13 21.34 -12.75
CA TYR A 9 -6.91 21.45 -13.57
C TYR A 9 -7.02 22.61 -14.55
N GLU A 10 -5.99 23.46 -14.60
CA GLU A 10 -5.96 24.65 -15.47
C GLU A 10 -5.89 24.29 -16.96
N SER A 11 -5.18 23.21 -17.29
CA SER A 11 -5.08 22.66 -18.66
C SER A 11 -4.88 21.15 -18.66
N PHE A 12 -4.96 20.54 -19.85
CA PHE A 12 -4.66 19.12 -20.07
C PHE A 12 -3.19 18.78 -19.81
N GLU A 13 -2.27 19.69 -20.15
CA GLU A 13 -0.83 19.56 -19.88
C GLU A 13 -0.56 19.63 -18.37
N HIS A 14 -1.25 20.54 -17.66
CA HIS A 14 -1.17 20.66 -16.21
C HIS A 14 -1.68 19.38 -15.53
N PHE A 15 -2.82 18.84 -15.97
CA PHE A 15 -3.32 17.53 -15.54
C PHE A 15 -2.31 16.40 -15.77
N CYS A 16 -1.77 16.27 -16.99
CA CYS A 16 -0.79 15.24 -17.32
C CYS A 16 0.48 15.35 -16.47
N GLY A 17 0.99 16.57 -16.25
CA GLY A 17 2.19 16.83 -15.45
C GLY A 17 2.00 16.49 -13.97
N LEU A 18 0.91 16.95 -13.36
CA LEU A 18 0.58 16.66 -11.96
C LEU A 18 0.39 15.16 -11.74
N GLN A 19 -0.43 14.50 -12.56
CA GLN A 19 -0.64 13.05 -12.46
C GLN A 19 0.68 12.31 -12.58
N GLN A 20 1.52 12.62 -13.58
CA GLN A 20 2.85 12.01 -13.75
C GLN A 20 3.75 12.20 -12.51
N GLN A 21 3.73 13.38 -11.88
CA GLN A 21 4.47 13.65 -10.65
C GLN A 21 3.93 12.85 -9.46
N TRP A 22 2.63 12.88 -9.21
CA TRP A 22 2.01 12.23 -8.06
C TRP A 22 2.11 10.70 -8.13
N ILE A 23 1.91 10.12 -9.32
CA ILE A 23 2.07 8.68 -9.58
C ILE A 23 3.52 8.24 -9.33
N LYS A 24 4.51 9.10 -9.62
CA LYS A 24 5.93 8.86 -9.34
C LYS A 24 6.22 8.93 -7.83
N GLN A 25 5.70 9.93 -7.13
CA GLN A 25 5.83 10.05 -5.67
C GLN A 25 5.19 8.86 -4.94
N GLU A 26 3.98 8.46 -5.35
CA GLU A 26 3.27 7.30 -4.77
C GLU A 26 4.01 5.98 -5.00
N HIS A 27 4.65 5.82 -6.17
CA HIS A 27 5.54 4.69 -6.41
C HIS A 27 6.83 4.77 -5.59
N GLU A 28 7.41 5.96 -5.37
CA GLU A 28 8.60 6.13 -4.54
C GLU A 28 8.35 5.80 -3.05
N GLU A 29 7.16 6.08 -2.51
CA GLU A 29 6.78 5.59 -1.16
C GLU A 29 6.54 4.06 -1.14
N GLU A 30 5.99 3.47 -2.21
CA GLU A 30 5.92 2.00 -2.33
C GLU A 30 7.33 1.37 -2.37
N GLN A 31 8.25 1.97 -3.12
CA GLN A 31 9.63 1.52 -3.26
C GLN A 31 10.35 1.52 -1.92
N LYS A 32 10.26 2.58 -1.11
CA LYS A 32 10.88 2.64 0.23
C LYS A 32 10.46 1.47 1.11
N PHE A 33 9.16 1.12 1.12
CA PHE A 33 8.65 0.00 1.92
C PHE A 33 9.16 -1.37 1.45
N ILE A 34 9.19 -1.61 0.13
CA ILE A 34 9.73 -2.85 -0.45
C ILE A 34 11.26 -2.93 -0.33
N GLN A 35 11.95 -1.78 -0.38
CA GLN A 35 13.39 -1.67 -0.17
C GLN A 35 13.78 -1.98 1.29
N LEU A 36 13.05 -1.42 2.26
CA LEU A 36 13.18 -1.73 3.69
C LEU A 36 13.02 -3.24 3.96
N ILE A 37 11.99 -3.86 3.36
CA ILE A 37 11.75 -5.31 3.44
C ILE A 37 12.88 -6.12 2.78
N SER A 38 13.38 -5.73 1.61
CA SER A 38 14.33 -6.56 0.85
C SER A 38 15.81 -6.33 1.15
N GLN A 39 16.17 -5.13 1.63
CA GLN A 39 17.57 -4.70 1.81
C GLN A 39 17.99 -4.51 3.27
N GLU A 40 17.08 -4.10 4.16
CA GLU A 40 17.43 -3.80 5.56
C GLU A 40 17.10 -4.96 6.50
N LEU A 41 15.85 -5.45 6.47
CA LEU A 41 15.40 -6.56 7.32
C LEU A 41 16.06 -7.90 6.98
N THR A 42 16.14 -8.78 7.99
CA THR A 42 16.52 -10.19 7.82
C THR A 42 15.32 -11.05 7.39
N HIS A 43 15.58 -12.16 6.71
CA HIS A 43 14.57 -13.16 6.33
C HIS A 43 13.71 -13.63 7.52
N ALA A 44 14.27 -13.70 8.72
CA ALA A 44 13.56 -14.08 9.94
C ALA A 44 12.52 -13.02 10.33
N GLN A 45 12.91 -11.74 10.37
CA GLN A 45 11.99 -10.62 10.64
C GLN A 45 10.88 -10.53 9.58
N ILE A 46 11.22 -10.70 8.30
CA ILE A 46 10.26 -10.61 7.18
C ILE A 46 9.19 -11.72 7.27
N ILE A 47 9.58 -12.92 7.67
CA ILE A 47 8.67 -14.05 7.91
C ILE A 47 7.84 -13.81 9.18
N GLN A 48 8.44 -13.32 10.27
CA GLN A 48 7.74 -12.96 11.51
C GLN A 48 6.68 -11.87 11.28
N MET A 49 6.97 -10.90 10.42
CA MET A 49 6.05 -9.84 10.00
C MET A 49 5.01 -10.28 8.97
N GLY A 50 5.13 -11.50 8.43
CA GLY A 50 4.15 -12.08 7.50
C GLY A 50 4.30 -11.69 6.02
N TYR A 51 5.34 -10.95 5.65
CA TYR A 51 5.58 -10.50 4.27
C TYR A 51 6.40 -11.48 3.42
N GLY A 52 6.77 -12.63 3.99
CA GLY A 52 7.44 -13.72 3.27
C GLY A 52 7.20 -15.09 3.90
N LEU A 53 7.61 -16.13 3.18
CA LEU A 53 7.65 -17.52 3.64
C LEU A 53 8.98 -18.15 3.27
N GLY A 54 9.44 -19.08 4.11
CA GLY A 54 10.62 -19.91 3.84
C GLY A 54 10.28 -21.40 3.82
N LYS A 55 11.26 -22.20 3.40
CA LYS A 55 11.22 -23.67 3.40
C LYS A 55 10.10 -24.28 2.55
N LEU A 56 9.94 -23.74 1.34
CA LEU A 56 8.96 -24.18 0.35
C LEU A 56 9.61 -25.15 -0.64
N LYS A 57 9.10 -26.37 -0.79
CA LYS A 57 9.51 -27.28 -1.86
C LYS A 57 8.65 -27.07 -3.10
N LEU A 58 9.25 -27.00 -4.29
CA LEU A 58 8.50 -27.03 -5.55
C LEU A 58 8.00 -28.46 -5.80
N VAL A 59 6.69 -28.62 -6.01
CA VAL A 59 6.03 -29.94 -6.14
C VAL A 59 5.41 -30.12 -7.52
N LYS A 60 4.96 -29.04 -8.19
CA LYS A 60 4.42 -29.14 -9.56
C LYS A 60 4.51 -27.86 -10.37
N THR A 61 5.17 -27.95 -11.50
CA THR A 61 5.08 -26.96 -12.59
C THR A 61 3.94 -27.31 -13.56
N LYS A 62 3.18 -26.31 -14.00
CA LYS A 62 2.15 -26.40 -15.07
C LYS A 62 2.21 -25.14 -15.96
N LEU A 63 1.50 -25.16 -17.09
CA LEU A 63 1.23 -23.97 -17.91
C LEU A 63 -0.27 -23.64 -17.88
N THR A 64 -0.61 -22.35 -17.83
CA THR A 64 -1.98 -21.83 -18.06
C THR A 64 -2.36 -21.91 -19.54
N PHE A 65 -3.63 -21.60 -19.86
CA PHE A 65 -4.07 -21.50 -21.25
C PHE A 65 -3.46 -20.27 -21.97
N GLY A 66 -3.12 -19.21 -21.23
CA GLY A 66 -2.32 -18.08 -21.71
C GLY A 66 -0.80 -18.33 -21.73
N ASN A 67 -0.34 -19.58 -21.83
CA ASN A 67 1.07 -20.00 -21.79
C ASN A 67 1.90 -19.53 -20.57
N ARG A 68 1.30 -18.93 -19.53
CA ARG A 68 2.02 -18.53 -18.30
C ARG A 68 2.33 -19.72 -17.42
N GLN A 69 3.54 -19.78 -16.88
CA GLN A 69 3.99 -20.83 -15.97
C GLN A 69 3.33 -20.71 -14.59
N VAL A 70 3.00 -21.87 -14.03
CA VAL A 70 2.28 -22.03 -12.76
C VAL A 70 3.10 -22.96 -11.89
N LEU A 71 3.44 -22.49 -10.70
CA LEU A 71 4.21 -23.23 -9.71
C LEU A 71 3.31 -23.59 -8.53
N VAL A 72 3.49 -24.80 -8.01
CA VAL A 72 2.80 -25.30 -6.82
C VAL A 72 3.85 -25.71 -5.81
N PHE A 73 3.88 -25.00 -4.70
CA PHE A 73 4.78 -25.20 -3.58
C PHE A 73 4.06 -25.81 -2.37
N GLU A 74 4.79 -26.62 -1.60
CA GLU A 74 4.37 -27.13 -0.29
C GLU A 74 5.41 -26.71 0.76
N GLN A 75 4.98 -26.44 1.99
CA GLN A 75 5.92 -26.07 3.05
C GLN A 75 6.49 -27.32 3.74
N GLN A 76 7.81 -27.38 3.87
CA GLN A 76 8.47 -28.42 4.66
C GLN A 76 8.17 -28.21 6.15
N GLN A 77 7.46 -29.15 6.75
CA GLN A 77 7.34 -29.24 8.21
C GLN A 77 8.70 -29.58 8.85
N LYS A 78 8.80 -29.37 10.16
CA LYS A 78 10.02 -29.65 10.92
C LYS A 78 10.30 -31.16 11.00
N LEU A 79 11.26 -31.65 10.23
CA LEU A 79 12.05 -32.82 10.63
C LEU A 79 12.93 -32.41 11.82
N GLN A 80 12.43 -32.66 13.04
CA GLN A 80 13.17 -32.54 14.30
C GLN A 80 12.81 -33.70 15.24
N GLN A 81 13.08 -34.94 14.80
CA GLN A 81 13.34 -36.12 15.64
C GLN A 81 13.69 -37.32 14.74
N GLU A 82 14.97 -37.44 14.41
CA GLU A 82 15.58 -38.77 14.38
C GLU A 82 15.87 -39.17 15.85
N ASP A 83 15.98 -40.47 16.12
CA ASP A 83 16.05 -41.05 17.47
C ASP A 83 14.86 -40.74 18.40
N ASN A 84 13.67 -41.18 17.98
CA ASN A 84 12.97 -42.23 18.74
C ASN A 84 12.05 -43.05 17.83
N LYS A 85 11.78 -44.30 18.23
CA LYS A 85 10.82 -45.19 17.59
C LYS A 85 9.43 -45.03 18.21
N GLU A 86 8.46 -45.60 17.50
CA GLU A 86 7.07 -45.86 17.92
C GLU A 86 6.08 -44.67 17.86
N GLU A 87 4.90 -45.01 17.33
CA GLU A 87 3.60 -44.33 17.42
C GLU A 87 3.51 -42.79 17.27
N GLN A 88 3.11 -42.33 16.07
CA GLN A 88 1.70 -41.94 15.83
C GLN A 88 1.45 -41.49 14.38
N ASN A 89 0.41 -42.05 13.75
CA ASN A 89 -0.22 -41.39 12.61
C ASN A 89 -0.84 -40.08 13.11
N LYS A 90 -0.33 -38.94 12.64
CA LYS A 90 -0.93 -37.62 12.88
C LYS A 90 -1.31 -36.96 11.57
N GLU A 91 -2.47 -36.32 11.61
CA GLU A 91 -3.11 -35.68 10.47
C GLU A 91 -2.29 -34.49 9.97
N PHE A 92 -2.46 -34.15 8.69
CA PHE A 92 -1.80 -33.00 8.06
C PHE A 92 -2.34 -31.68 8.64
N SER A 93 -1.78 -31.25 9.77
CA SER A 93 -2.07 -29.95 10.38
C SER A 93 -1.71 -28.81 9.42
N GLU A 94 -2.63 -27.86 9.25
CA GLU A 94 -2.46 -26.74 8.32
C GLU A 94 -1.30 -25.81 8.71
N ILE A 95 -0.81 -25.04 7.75
CA ILE A 95 0.18 -23.99 8.03
C ILE A 95 -0.50 -22.93 8.91
N LYS A 96 0.00 -22.75 10.15
CA LYS A 96 -0.51 -21.77 11.11
C LYS A 96 -0.61 -20.39 10.46
N GLN A 97 -1.85 -19.91 10.28
CA GLN A 97 -2.16 -18.66 9.58
C GLN A 97 -1.84 -17.41 10.40
N GLU A 98 -1.54 -17.59 11.69
CA GLU A 98 -1.50 -16.59 12.78
C GLU A 98 -0.71 -15.30 12.51
N ASN A 99 0.22 -15.28 11.54
CA ASN A 99 0.92 -14.06 11.12
C ASN A 99 1.06 -13.89 9.59
N PHE A 100 0.40 -14.68 8.75
CA PHE A 100 0.61 -14.61 7.29
C PHE A 100 -0.16 -13.43 6.66
N ARG A 101 0.56 -12.41 6.14
CA ARG A 101 -0.05 -11.18 5.59
C ARG A 101 -0.29 -11.21 4.09
N LEU A 102 0.42 -12.04 3.33
CA LEU A 102 0.31 -12.11 1.87
C LEU A 102 -1.05 -12.71 1.44
N LYS A 103 -1.69 -12.06 0.47
CA LYS A 103 -3.05 -12.37 0.00
C LYS A 103 -3.06 -12.97 -1.41
N GLN A 104 -4.18 -13.61 -1.73
CA GLN A 104 -4.48 -14.07 -3.09
C GLN A 104 -4.55 -12.84 -4.02
N GLY A 105 -3.64 -12.80 -5.00
CA GLY A 105 -3.45 -11.67 -5.89
C GLY A 105 -2.18 -10.84 -5.65
N ASP A 106 -1.47 -11.01 -4.54
CA ASP A 106 -0.24 -10.25 -4.27
C ASP A 106 0.91 -10.64 -5.21
N GLN A 107 1.79 -9.67 -5.47
CA GLN A 107 3.00 -9.83 -6.27
C GLN A 107 4.17 -10.26 -5.38
N VAL A 108 4.84 -11.35 -5.73
CA VAL A 108 5.89 -11.98 -4.93
C VAL A 108 7.09 -12.38 -5.76
N GLY A 109 8.26 -12.24 -5.15
CA GLY A 109 9.52 -12.78 -5.65
C GLY A 109 9.71 -14.19 -5.13
N ILE A 110 10.34 -15.05 -5.93
CA ILE A 110 10.71 -16.42 -5.59
C ILE A 110 12.23 -16.50 -5.52
N TYR A 111 12.77 -17.07 -4.45
CA TYR A 111 14.20 -17.07 -4.14
C TYR A 111 14.66 -18.47 -3.74
N ILE A 112 15.86 -18.91 -4.14
CA ILE A 112 16.42 -20.16 -3.61
C ILE A 112 16.78 -19.96 -2.13
N TRP A 113 16.32 -20.86 -1.26
CA TRP A 113 16.41 -20.70 0.19
C TRP A 113 17.85 -20.73 0.72
N SER A 114 18.76 -21.47 0.08
CA SER A 114 20.19 -21.42 0.41
C SER A 114 20.79 -20.03 0.17
N ASN A 115 20.41 -19.35 -0.92
CA ASN A 115 20.83 -17.98 -1.19
C ASN A 115 20.30 -17.02 -0.12
N VAL A 116 19.02 -17.16 0.27
CA VAL A 116 18.39 -16.37 1.35
C VAL A 116 19.04 -16.60 2.70
N LEU A 117 19.44 -17.83 3.05
CA LEU A 117 20.17 -18.13 4.28
C LEU A 117 21.59 -17.54 4.26
N ASN A 118 22.34 -17.75 3.17
CA ASN A 118 23.72 -17.28 3.02
C ASN A 118 23.84 -15.75 3.05
N GLN A 119 22.87 -15.04 2.48
CA GLN A 119 22.81 -13.57 2.48
C GLN A 119 21.98 -13.01 3.65
N GLN A 120 21.34 -13.88 4.44
CA GLN A 120 20.32 -13.62 5.45
C GLN A 120 19.10 -12.77 5.00
N LYS A 121 18.95 -12.47 3.69
CA LYS A 121 18.00 -11.49 3.14
C LYS A 121 17.37 -11.96 1.82
N PHE A 122 16.17 -11.47 1.52
CA PHE A 122 15.44 -11.75 0.27
C PHE A 122 15.89 -10.83 -0.88
N LYS A 123 17.16 -10.97 -1.29
CA LYS A 123 17.78 -10.18 -2.36
C LYS A 123 17.80 -10.96 -3.68
N ASN A 124 17.52 -10.27 -4.79
CA ASN A 124 17.50 -10.78 -6.18
C ASN A 124 16.60 -12.03 -6.39
N PRO A 125 15.30 -11.87 -6.71
CA PRO A 125 14.43 -13.01 -7.00
C PRO A 125 14.80 -13.72 -8.31
N GLU A 126 14.74 -15.05 -8.31
CA GLU A 126 14.88 -15.92 -9.50
C GLU A 126 13.69 -15.76 -10.47
N ALA A 127 12.52 -15.39 -9.91
CA ALA A 127 11.27 -15.24 -10.63
C ALA A 127 10.32 -14.28 -9.89
N ILE A 128 9.45 -13.61 -10.64
CA ILE A 128 8.37 -12.78 -10.11
C ILE A 128 7.04 -13.36 -10.58
N GLY A 129 6.07 -13.45 -9.66
CA GLY A 129 4.75 -13.99 -9.93
C GLY A 129 3.68 -13.47 -8.99
N VAL A 130 2.46 -13.92 -9.22
CA VAL A 130 1.25 -13.53 -8.48
C VAL A 130 0.68 -14.74 -7.76
N ILE A 131 0.35 -14.58 -6.47
CA ILE A 131 -0.32 -15.64 -5.68
C ILE A 131 -1.71 -15.93 -6.27
N ASP A 132 -1.96 -17.18 -6.66
CA ASP A 132 -3.24 -17.66 -7.18
C ASP A 132 -4.11 -18.31 -6.10
N ARG A 133 -3.48 -19.03 -5.16
CA ARG A 133 -4.18 -19.64 -4.02
C ARG A 133 -3.18 -19.97 -2.93
N TYR A 134 -3.62 -19.78 -1.69
CA TYR A 134 -2.99 -20.33 -0.49
C TYR A 134 -4.07 -21.13 0.25
N ARG A 135 -3.89 -22.45 0.32
CA ARG A 135 -4.67 -23.38 1.17
C ARG A 135 -3.68 -24.46 1.65
N LYS A 136 -3.89 -25.74 1.33
CA LYS A 136 -2.90 -26.81 1.59
C LYS A 136 -1.56 -26.60 0.87
N ASN A 137 -1.62 -26.00 -0.34
CA ASN A 137 -0.46 -25.69 -1.16
C ASN A 137 -0.47 -24.19 -1.52
N LEU A 138 0.71 -23.62 -1.71
CA LEU A 138 0.91 -22.27 -2.26
C LEU A 138 1.01 -22.38 -3.78
N ARG A 139 0.10 -21.75 -4.51
CA ARG A 139 0.12 -21.69 -5.97
C ARG A 139 0.44 -20.28 -6.44
N ILE A 140 1.46 -20.15 -7.29
CA ILE A 140 1.91 -18.88 -7.89
C ILE A 140 1.85 -19.00 -9.41
N ILE A 141 1.42 -17.94 -10.10
CA ILE A 141 1.47 -17.82 -11.56
C ILE A 141 2.55 -16.78 -11.89
N LEU A 142 3.57 -17.15 -12.66
CA LEU A 142 4.64 -16.24 -13.03
C LEU A 142 4.15 -15.14 -13.98
N GLU A 143 4.74 -13.95 -13.87
CA GLU A 143 4.47 -12.86 -14.81
C GLU A 143 5.15 -13.11 -16.17
N GLN A 144 6.32 -13.74 -16.14
CA GLN A 144 7.10 -14.17 -17.30
C GLN A 144 7.56 -15.62 -17.09
N ASN A 145 7.67 -16.41 -18.16
CA ASN A 145 8.15 -17.79 -18.06
C ASN A 145 9.67 -17.81 -17.89
N CYS A 146 10.15 -18.21 -16.71
CA CYS A 146 11.57 -18.44 -16.45
C CYS A 146 11.82 -19.88 -15.98
N LYS A 147 13.03 -20.38 -16.26
CA LYS A 147 13.49 -21.68 -15.75
C LYS A 147 13.96 -21.51 -14.30
N ILE A 148 13.08 -21.83 -13.36
CA ILE A 148 13.46 -22.11 -11.98
C ILE A 148 14.01 -23.56 -11.93
N PRO A 149 15.05 -23.87 -11.13
CA PRO A 149 15.53 -25.25 -10.96
C PRO A 149 14.43 -26.21 -10.47
N ASP A 150 14.41 -27.45 -10.95
CA ASP A 150 13.54 -28.52 -10.41
C ASP A 150 14.32 -29.46 -9.46
N ASP A 151 15.58 -29.12 -9.15
CA ASP A 151 16.62 -30.00 -8.56
C ASP A 151 16.43 -30.24 -7.04
N ASN A 152 15.24 -30.67 -6.61
CA ASN A 152 14.82 -30.80 -5.21
C ASN A 152 14.99 -29.51 -4.34
N SER A 153 15.27 -28.37 -4.98
CA SER A 153 15.65 -27.13 -4.31
C SER A 153 14.55 -26.61 -3.37
N ILE A 154 15.00 -26.01 -2.26
CA ILE A 154 14.14 -25.35 -1.30
C ILE A 154 14.06 -23.86 -1.67
N TYR A 155 12.87 -23.29 -1.57
CA TYR A 155 12.55 -21.91 -1.93
C TYR A 155 12.06 -21.09 -0.72
N GLY A 156 12.14 -19.77 -0.87
CA GLY A 156 11.33 -18.83 -0.11
C GLY A 156 10.60 -17.88 -1.07
N ILE A 157 9.59 -17.18 -0.54
CA ILE A 157 8.93 -16.07 -1.22
C ILE A 157 8.92 -14.82 -0.35
N CYS A 158 8.89 -13.65 -0.98
CA CYS A 158 8.78 -12.35 -0.33
C CYS A 158 7.87 -11.44 -1.15
N LEU A 159 7.18 -10.49 -0.49
CA LEU A 159 6.43 -9.42 -1.14
C LEU A 159 7.33 -8.64 -2.12
N GLN A 160 6.77 -8.27 -3.27
CA GLN A 160 7.44 -7.41 -4.25
C GLN A 160 6.51 -6.27 -4.69
N GLU A 161 7.15 -5.19 -5.14
CA GLU A 161 6.54 -4.03 -5.78
C GLU A 161 5.68 -4.40 -7.01
N ASN A 162 4.69 -3.56 -7.33
CA ASN A 162 3.79 -3.76 -8.46
C ASN A 162 4.15 -2.78 -9.60
N GLN A 163 5.36 -2.91 -10.16
CA GLN A 163 5.81 -2.10 -11.32
C GLN A 163 4.82 -2.11 -12.47
N VAL A 164 4.07 -3.21 -12.62
CA VAL A 164 3.10 -3.44 -13.69
C VAL A 164 1.93 -2.45 -13.65
N THR A 165 1.56 -1.96 -12.48
CA THR A 165 0.50 -0.94 -12.31
C THR A 165 1.06 0.46 -12.56
N TYR A 166 2.19 0.80 -11.94
CA TYR A 166 2.89 2.08 -12.16
C TYR A 166 3.19 2.34 -13.66
N LYS A 167 3.77 1.36 -14.35
CA LYS A 167 4.10 1.47 -15.79
C LYS A 167 2.86 1.66 -16.68
N ARG A 168 1.69 1.14 -16.29
CA ARG A 168 0.41 1.40 -17.00
C ARG A 168 -0.14 2.80 -16.73
N HIS A 169 -0.02 3.27 -15.49
CA HIS A 169 -0.44 4.63 -15.12
C HIS A 169 0.42 5.69 -15.83
N LEU A 170 1.70 5.42 -16.11
CA LEU A 170 2.51 6.26 -16.99
C LEU A 170 2.15 6.09 -18.47
N GLN A 171 1.98 4.85 -18.97
CA GLN A 171 1.66 4.63 -20.39
C GLN A 171 0.36 5.33 -20.80
N VAL A 172 -0.68 5.30 -19.96
CA VAL A 172 -1.96 5.93 -20.28
C VAL A 172 -1.85 7.47 -20.35
N ILE A 173 -0.87 8.11 -19.69
CA ILE A 173 -0.59 9.56 -19.89
C ILE A 173 -0.10 9.83 -21.32
N GLU A 174 0.74 8.95 -21.88
CA GLU A 174 1.18 9.07 -23.27
C GLU A 174 0.07 8.68 -24.27
N ASP A 175 -0.77 7.69 -23.93
CA ASP A 175 -1.94 7.33 -24.73
C ASP A 175 -2.99 8.47 -24.74
N LEU A 176 -3.17 9.18 -23.62
CA LEU A 176 -4.00 10.38 -23.51
C LEU A 176 -3.48 11.51 -24.42
N LYS A 177 -2.18 11.83 -24.34
CA LYS A 177 -1.55 12.86 -25.18
C LYS A 177 -1.74 12.58 -26.68
N GLN A 178 -1.56 11.32 -27.10
CA GLN A 178 -1.76 10.90 -28.50
C GLN A 178 -3.21 11.00 -28.98
N GLN A 179 -4.19 11.00 -28.07
CA GLN A 179 -5.62 11.03 -28.38
C GLN A 179 -6.29 12.38 -28.05
N TYR A 180 -5.56 13.37 -27.53
CA TYR A 180 -6.09 14.64 -27.02
C TYR A 180 -7.10 15.33 -27.95
N GLU A 181 -6.74 15.55 -29.21
CA GLU A 181 -7.59 16.19 -30.23
C GLU A 181 -8.77 15.33 -30.71
N LYS A 182 -8.72 14.01 -30.47
CA LYS A 182 -9.56 13.01 -31.16
C LYS A 182 -10.60 12.37 -30.26
N HIS A 183 -10.36 12.31 -28.95
CA HIS A 183 -11.20 11.58 -28.01
C HIS A 183 -12.27 12.50 -27.40
N PRO A 184 -13.58 12.24 -27.61
CA PRO A 184 -14.64 13.18 -27.24
C PRO A 184 -14.70 13.45 -25.73
N ILE A 185 -14.38 12.45 -24.90
CA ILE A 185 -14.39 12.57 -23.44
C ILE A 185 -13.20 13.42 -22.94
N ILE A 186 -12.06 13.44 -23.64
CA ILE A 186 -10.95 14.36 -23.30
C ILE A 186 -11.36 15.79 -23.69
N GLN A 187 -11.89 15.97 -24.90
CA GLN A 187 -12.37 17.27 -25.40
C GLN A 187 -13.45 17.89 -24.51
N ILE A 188 -14.35 17.10 -23.92
CA ILE A 188 -15.37 17.59 -22.96
C ILE A 188 -14.73 17.97 -21.61
N LEU A 189 -13.76 17.20 -21.11
CA LEU A 189 -13.22 17.40 -19.75
C LEU A 189 -12.07 18.41 -19.66
N PHE A 190 -11.55 18.91 -20.78
CA PHE A 190 -10.41 19.84 -20.78
C PHE A 190 -10.58 21.08 -21.68
N CYS A 191 -11.47 21.10 -22.67
CA CYS A 191 -11.68 22.26 -23.56
C CYS A 191 -12.93 23.05 -23.16
N ASP A 192 -12.92 24.38 -23.27
CA ASP A 192 -13.93 25.27 -22.68
C ASP A 192 -15.33 25.23 -23.34
N GLN A 193 -15.46 24.60 -24.51
CA GLN A 193 -16.76 24.37 -25.18
C GLN A 193 -17.52 23.18 -24.56
N GLN A 194 -17.83 23.25 -23.26
CA GLN A 194 -18.48 22.15 -22.54
C GLN A 194 -20.00 22.11 -22.77
N GLU A 195 -20.68 23.26 -22.67
CA GLU A 195 -22.16 23.35 -22.66
C GLU A 195 -22.85 22.79 -23.91
N GLU A 196 -22.24 22.97 -25.09
CA GLU A 196 -22.83 22.49 -26.35
C GLU A 196 -22.76 20.96 -26.52
N LYS A 197 -21.79 20.31 -25.85
CA LYS A 197 -21.44 18.89 -26.08
C LYS A 197 -22.09 17.93 -25.07
N ILE A 198 -22.76 18.47 -24.05
CA ILE A 198 -23.43 17.74 -22.95
C ILE A 198 -24.97 17.70 -23.15
N LYS A 199 -25.50 18.37 -24.18
CA LYS A 199 -26.94 18.38 -24.52
C LYS A 199 -27.46 16.94 -24.73
N GLU A 200 -28.46 16.55 -23.93
CA GLU A 200 -29.10 15.23 -24.05
C GLU A 200 -29.77 15.05 -25.42
N LYS A 201 -29.93 13.80 -25.85
CA LYS A 201 -30.81 13.46 -26.98
C LYS A 201 -32.28 13.54 -26.54
N ILE A 202 -32.81 14.77 -26.55
CA ILE A 202 -34.17 15.11 -26.10
C ILE A 202 -35.22 14.16 -26.70
N ASP A 203 -35.21 14.00 -28.03
CA ASP A 203 -36.25 13.31 -28.81
C ASP A 203 -36.22 11.77 -28.77
N GLN A 204 -35.28 11.15 -28.05
CA GLN A 204 -35.23 9.69 -27.97
C GLN A 204 -36.18 9.15 -26.89
N ASN A 205 -37.38 8.74 -27.32
CA ASN A 205 -38.20 7.78 -26.57
C ASN A 205 -37.51 6.40 -26.61
N ILE A 206 -36.96 5.99 -25.47
CA ILE A 206 -36.23 4.72 -25.33
C ILE A 206 -37.16 3.69 -24.69
N GLU A 207 -37.68 2.78 -25.51
CA GLU A 207 -38.44 1.62 -25.04
C GLU A 207 -37.47 0.57 -24.46
N PHE A 208 -37.66 0.22 -23.18
CA PHE A 208 -36.80 -0.73 -22.47
C PHE A 208 -37.28 -2.18 -22.64
N GLN A 209 -36.33 -3.12 -22.73
CA GLN A 209 -36.62 -4.53 -22.97
C GLN A 209 -36.51 -5.40 -21.69
N GLY A 210 -37.61 -6.07 -21.37
CA GLY A 210 -37.70 -7.12 -20.35
C GLY A 210 -38.04 -6.62 -18.93
N ASP A 211 -38.71 -7.47 -18.17
CA ASP A 211 -39.49 -7.10 -16.99
C ASP A 211 -38.67 -6.53 -15.81
N THR A 212 -37.36 -6.73 -15.79
CA THR A 212 -36.49 -6.26 -14.68
C THR A 212 -36.43 -4.74 -14.56
N ILE A 213 -36.66 -4.00 -15.65
CA ILE A 213 -36.82 -2.54 -15.63
C ILE A 213 -38.05 -2.11 -14.81
N GLN A 214 -39.12 -2.91 -14.78
CA GLN A 214 -40.33 -2.63 -14.01
C GLN A 214 -40.10 -2.81 -12.50
N GLN A 215 -39.14 -3.66 -12.12
CA GLN A 215 -38.75 -3.95 -10.73
C GLN A 215 -37.77 -2.92 -10.14
N LEU A 216 -37.35 -1.92 -10.92
CA LEU A 216 -36.60 -0.76 -10.44
C LEU A 216 -37.55 0.30 -9.87
N ASN A 217 -37.08 1.11 -8.92
CA ASN A 217 -37.80 2.32 -8.51
C ASN A 217 -37.62 3.46 -9.54
N GLU A 218 -38.42 4.52 -9.44
CA GLU A 218 -38.42 5.60 -10.44
C GLU A 218 -37.07 6.33 -10.55
N GLN A 219 -36.32 6.53 -9.47
CA GLN A 219 -35.00 7.16 -9.56
C GLN A 219 -33.96 6.25 -10.24
N GLN A 220 -34.03 4.94 -10.01
CA GLN A 220 -33.23 3.96 -10.75
C GLN A 220 -33.61 3.93 -12.25
N LYS A 221 -34.90 4.06 -12.60
CA LYS A 221 -35.35 4.20 -13.99
C LYS A 221 -34.85 5.50 -14.64
N ILE A 222 -34.97 6.63 -13.94
CA ILE A 222 -34.48 7.94 -14.40
C ILE A 222 -32.96 7.91 -14.63
N ALA A 223 -32.19 7.29 -13.74
CA ALA A 223 -30.74 7.11 -13.91
C ALA A 223 -30.41 6.29 -15.16
N VAL A 224 -31.11 5.18 -15.42
CA VAL A 224 -30.94 4.39 -16.66
C VAL A 224 -31.37 5.18 -17.90
N GLN A 225 -32.47 5.94 -17.86
CA GLN A 225 -32.94 6.78 -18.96
C GLN A 225 -31.93 7.87 -19.33
N LYS A 226 -31.49 8.68 -18.36
CA LYS A 226 -30.45 9.71 -18.56
C LYS A 226 -29.17 9.09 -19.10
N ALA A 227 -28.67 8.02 -18.47
CA ALA A 227 -27.47 7.34 -18.93
C ALA A 227 -27.59 6.79 -20.36
N MET A 228 -28.78 6.39 -20.80
CA MET A 228 -29.04 5.95 -22.18
C MET A 228 -29.14 7.13 -23.18
N LYS A 229 -29.71 8.28 -22.78
CA LYS A 229 -29.83 9.50 -23.60
C LYS A 229 -28.52 10.29 -23.75
N GLN A 230 -27.68 10.29 -22.72
CA GLN A 230 -26.40 11.01 -22.71
C GLN A 230 -25.43 10.46 -23.78
N PRO A 231 -24.77 11.30 -24.61
CA PRO A 231 -23.96 10.84 -25.73
C PRO A 231 -22.55 10.39 -25.34
N HIS A 232 -21.92 11.03 -24.34
CA HIS A 232 -20.48 10.87 -24.07
C HIS A 232 -20.12 10.59 -22.61
N ILE A 233 -20.76 11.25 -21.65
CA ILE A 233 -20.47 11.06 -20.21
C ILE A 233 -21.82 10.98 -19.47
N SER A 234 -21.95 10.07 -18.52
CA SER A 234 -23.05 10.04 -17.56
C SER A 234 -22.54 9.61 -16.20
N LEU A 235 -23.12 10.17 -15.13
CA LEU A 235 -22.67 9.98 -13.75
C LEU A 235 -23.84 9.47 -12.88
N ILE A 236 -23.76 8.22 -12.41
CA ILE A 236 -24.74 7.60 -11.52
C ILE A 236 -24.19 7.63 -10.09
N HIS A 237 -24.76 8.49 -9.24
CA HIS A 237 -24.40 8.55 -7.83
C HIS A 237 -25.27 7.57 -7.04
N GLY A 238 -24.62 6.60 -6.39
CA GLY A 238 -25.31 5.50 -5.71
C GLY A 238 -24.92 5.37 -4.23
N PRO A 239 -25.54 6.17 -3.35
CA PRO A 239 -25.39 6.08 -1.89
C PRO A 239 -25.63 4.67 -1.29
N PRO A 240 -25.22 4.43 -0.03
CA PRO A 240 -25.30 3.11 0.60
C PRO A 240 -26.69 2.48 0.56
N GLY A 241 -26.77 1.23 0.08
CA GLY A 241 -28.02 0.47 -0.01
C GLY A 241 -28.95 0.84 -1.18
N THR A 242 -28.67 1.88 -1.97
CA THR A 242 -29.55 2.37 -3.05
C THR A 242 -29.64 1.49 -4.30
N GLY A 243 -28.87 0.40 -4.35
CA GLY A 243 -28.85 -0.50 -5.51
C GLY A 243 -28.04 0.01 -6.70
N LYS A 244 -27.02 0.86 -6.49
CA LYS A 244 -26.05 1.32 -7.50
C LYS A 244 -25.72 0.28 -8.57
N THR A 245 -25.06 -0.82 -8.18
CA THR A 245 -24.65 -1.90 -9.11
C THR A 245 -25.83 -2.60 -9.79
N ARG A 246 -27.04 -2.66 -9.18
CA ARG A 246 -28.25 -3.17 -9.84
C ARG A 246 -28.66 -2.25 -10.99
N THR A 247 -28.64 -0.95 -10.76
CA THR A 247 -28.95 0.11 -11.74
C THR A 247 -27.93 0.11 -12.88
N VAL A 248 -26.63 0.01 -12.56
CA VAL A 248 -25.53 -0.13 -13.54
C VAL A 248 -25.70 -1.39 -14.40
N CYS A 249 -26.07 -2.52 -13.79
CA CYS A 249 -26.30 -3.76 -14.52
C CYS A 249 -27.53 -3.72 -15.44
N GLU A 250 -28.60 -3.04 -15.03
CA GLU A 250 -29.75 -2.79 -15.92
C GLU A 250 -29.38 -1.83 -17.05
N TYR A 251 -28.60 -0.76 -16.80
CA TYR A 251 -28.05 0.09 -17.87
C TYR A 251 -27.25 -0.74 -18.89
N ILE A 252 -26.31 -1.57 -18.44
CA ILE A 252 -25.52 -2.45 -19.32
C ILE A 252 -26.43 -3.37 -20.14
N LYS A 253 -27.47 -3.96 -19.52
CA LYS A 253 -28.46 -4.79 -20.20
C LYS A 253 -29.20 -4.01 -21.29
N GLN A 254 -29.70 -2.81 -21.00
CA GLN A 254 -30.45 -2.00 -21.96
C GLN A 254 -29.56 -1.46 -23.09
N ALA A 255 -28.30 -1.10 -22.82
CA ALA A 255 -27.31 -0.71 -23.83
C ALA A 255 -27.07 -1.84 -24.86
N VAL A 256 -26.96 -3.09 -24.40
CA VAL A 256 -26.77 -4.27 -25.26
C VAL A 256 -28.05 -4.69 -25.99
N LEU A 257 -29.22 -4.65 -25.33
CA LEU A 257 -30.47 -5.12 -25.91
C LEU A 257 -31.11 -4.10 -26.86
N VAL A 258 -31.23 -2.84 -26.42
CA VAL A 258 -31.92 -1.77 -27.14
C VAL A 258 -30.97 -1.03 -28.08
N GLN A 259 -29.84 -0.54 -27.57
CA GLN A 259 -28.87 0.23 -28.37
C GLN A 259 -27.85 -0.65 -29.13
N ARG A 260 -27.89 -1.99 -28.96
CA ARG A 260 -27.02 -2.98 -29.62
C ARG A 260 -25.51 -2.77 -29.40
N GLN A 261 -25.13 -2.07 -28.34
CA GLN A 261 -23.75 -1.67 -28.06
C GLN A 261 -22.86 -2.84 -27.59
N LYS A 262 -21.59 -2.81 -28.01
CA LYS A 262 -20.52 -3.64 -27.44
C LYS A 262 -19.98 -2.94 -26.20
N VAL A 263 -20.14 -3.57 -25.03
CA VAL A 263 -19.87 -2.93 -23.72
C VAL A 263 -18.55 -3.42 -23.11
N LEU A 264 -17.74 -2.49 -22.61
CA LEU A 264 -16.64 -2.75 -21.68
C LEU A 264 -17.06 -2.36 -20.25
N ALA A 265 -17.23 -3.34 -19.36
CA ALA A 265 -17.57 -3.11 -17.97
C ALA A 265 -16.35 -3.29 -17.06
N CYS A 266 -16.07 -2.29 -16.24
CA CYS A 266 -14.87 -2.17 -15.43
C CYS A 266 -15.15 -1.69 -14.00
N ALA A 267 -14.18 -1.92 -13.12
CA ALA A 267 -14.09 -1.36 -11.77
C ALA A 267 -12.62 -1.45 -11.29
N ASN A 268 -12.29 -0.79 -10.17
CA ASN A 268 -10.95 -0.89 -9.58
C ASN A 268 -10.68 -2.31 -9.03
N SER A 269 -11.56 -2.81 -8.16
CA SER A 269 -11.41 -4.11 -7.49
C SER A 269 -11.98 -5.27 -8.33
N ASN A 270 -11.39 -6.46 -8.19
CA ASN A 270 -11.92 -7.65 -8.87
C ASN A 270 -13.30 -8.06 -8.33
N ILE A 271 -13.57 -7.83 -7.03
CA ILE A 271 -14.86 -8.15 -6.40
C ILE A 271 -15.98 -7.30 -7.02
N ALA A 272 -15.76 -6.01 -7.28
CA ALA A 272 -16.75 -5.17 -7.95
C ALA A 272 -17.05 -5.64 -9.39
N VAL A 273 -16.02 -6.02 -10.16
CA VAL A 273 -16.20 -6.60 -11.52
C VAL A 273 -16.97 -7.91 -11.47
N ASP A 274 -16.63 -8.80 -10.53
CA ASP A 274 -17.23 -10.12 -10.40
C ASP A 274 -18.69 -10.01 -9.89
N ASN A 275 -18.99 -9.07 -8.99
CA ASN A 275 -20.35 -8.73 -8.55
C ASN A 275 -21.24 -8.25 -9.72
N MET A 276 -20.71 -7.45 -10.65
CA MET A 276 -21.45 -7.05 -11.86
C MET A 276 -21.78 -8.25 -12.75
N ILE A 277 -20.84 -9.20 -12.91
CA ILE A 277 -21.05 -10.43 -13.68
C ILE A 277 -22.17 -11.27 -13.07
N GLU A 278 -22.12 -11.54 -11.75
CA GLU A 278 -23.15 -12.33 -11.05
C GLU A 278 -24.53 -11.65 -11.14
N ARG A 279 -24.57 -10.31 -11.08
CA ARG A 279 -25.81 -9.54 -11.28
C ARG A 279 -26.33 -9.63 -12.71
N ILE A 280 -25.48 -9.46 -13.72
CA ILE A 280 -25.90 -9.48 -15.14
C ILE A 280 -26.35 -10.88 -15.58
N GLN A 281 -25.71 -11.95 -15.11
CA GLN A 281 -26.12 -13.33 -15.38
C GLN A 281 -27.39 -13.75 -14.62
N SER A 282 -27.79 -13.04 -13.55
CA SER A 282 -29.09 -13.28 -12.87
C SER A 282 -30.26 -12.51 -13.48
N ILE A 283 -30.03 -11.41 -14.22
CA ILE A 283 -31.09 -10.60 -14.87
C ILE A 283 -31.17 -10.77 -16.40
N SER A 284 -30.27 -11.56 -17.00
CA SER A 284 -30.18 -11.73 -18.45
C SER A 284 -29.40 -12.99 -18.86
N GLN A 285 -29.67 -13.49 -20.08
CA GLN A 285 -28.89 -14.56 -20.72
C GLN A 285 -27.82 -14.01 -21.69
N LEU A 286 -27.32 -12.78 -21.46
CA LEU A 286 -26.33 -12.15 -22.33
C LEU A 286 -25.02 -12.92 -22.32
N LYS A 287 -24.36 -13.02 -23.49
CA LYS A 287 -23.04 -13.64 -23.61
C LYS A 287 -21.99 -12.70 -23.04
N VAL A 288 -21.27 -13.12 -21.99
CA VAL A 288 -20.27 -12.29 -21.30
C VAL A 288 -18.90 -12.96 -21.22
N CYS A 289 -17.82 -12.18 -21.27
CA CYS A 289 -16.45 -12.64 -21.10
C CYS A 289 -15.73 -11.86 -20.00
N ARG A 290 -15.10 -12.56 -19.06
CA ARG A 290 -14.26 -11.98 -18.00
C ARG A 290 -12.79 -12.18 -18.33
N ILE A 291 -12.12 -11.08 -18.68
CA ILE A 291 -10.68 -11.01 -18.93
C ILE A 291 -9.98 -10.56 -17.63
N GLY A 292 -8.82 -11.16 -17.35
CA GLY A 292 -8.04 -10.94 -16.14
C GLY A 292 -7.28 -12.20 -15.74
N ASN A 293 -6.58 -12.16 -14.61
CA ASN A 293 -5.92 -13.35 -14.07
C ASN A 293 -6.95 -14.20 -13.29
N PRO A 294 -7.19 -15.49 -13.64
CA PRO A 294 -8.14 -16.36 -12.93
C PRO A 294 -7.86 -16.48 -11.42
N ALA A 295 -6.60 -16.26 -11.01
CA ALA A 295 -6.13 -16.10 -9.65
C ALA A 295 -6.91 -15.08 -8.81
N ARG A 296 -7.40 -14.00 -9.43
CA ARG A 296 -8.01 -12.86 -8.74
C ARG A 296 -9.54 -12.83 -8.85
N MET A 297 -10.17 -13.92 -9.32
CA MET A 297 -11.62 -14.01 -9.57
C MET A 297 -12.32 -14.92 -8.54
N THR A 298 -13.59 -14.63 -8.22
CA THR A 298 -14.45 -15.50 -7.39
C THR A 298 -14.58 -16.90 -8.01
N ASP A 299 -14.80 -17.95 -7.19
CA ASP A 299 -15.00 -19.31 -7.73
C ASP A 299 -16.27 -19.35 -8.62
N GLN A 300 -17.26 -18.50 -8.29
CA GLN A 300 -18.55 -18.29 -8.97
C GLN A 300 -18.39 -17.82 -10.42
N VAL A 301 -17.63 -16.75 -10.71
CA VAL A 301 -17.58 -16.18 -12.07
C VAL A 301 -16.63 -16.91 -13.03
N ARG A 302 -15.82 -17.87 -12.57
CA ARG A 302 -14.78 -18.45 -13.44
C ARG A 302 -15.31 -19.15 -14.70
N TYR A 303 -16.58 -19.57 -14.76
CA TYR A 303 -17.16 -20.19 -15.96
C TYR A 303 -17.32 -19.25 -17.16
N VAL A 304 -17.28 -17.92 -16.94
CA VAL A 304 -17.21 -16.87 -17.98
C VAL A 304 -15.81 -16.26 -18.13
N CYS A 305 -14.82 -16.74 -17.37
CA CYS A 305 -13.43 -16.34 -17.60
C CYS A 305 -12.97 -16.83 -18.99
N ILE A 306 -12.20 -16.01 -19.70
CA ILE A 306 -11.72 -16.33 -21.05
C ILE A 306 -11.03 -17.71 -21.11
N ASP A 307 -10.19 -18.04 -20.13
CA ASP A 307 -9.51 -19.35 -19.99
C ASP A 307 -10.47 -20.56 -19.89
N GLN A 308 -11.77 -20.35 -19.61
CA GLN A 308 -12.82 -21.39 -19.63
C GLN A 308 -13.74 -21.27 -20.84
N LEU A 309 -14.02 -20.05 -21.35
CA LEU A 309 -14.79 -19.86 -22.58
C LEU A 309 -14.09 -20.51 -23.78
N VAL A 310 -12.77 -20.32 -23.90
CA VAL A 310 -12.00 -20.95 -24.99
C VAL A 310 -12.07 -22.48 -24.94
N LYS A 311 -12.25 -23.11 -23.77
CA LYS A 311 -12.40 -24.58 -23.72
C LYS A 311 -13.69 -25.11 -24.37
N LYS A 312 -14.63 -24.22 -24.72
CA LYS A 312 -15.90 -24.53 -25.40
C LYS A 312 -15.83 -24.33 -26.91
N THR A 313 -14.74 -23.76 -27.44
CA THR A 313 -14.63 -23.39 -28.86
C THR A 313 -14.17 -24.55 -29.74
N THR A 314 -14.50 -24.47 -31.03
CA THR A 314 -14.15 -25.49 -32.02
C THR A 314 -12.65 -25.53 -32.28
N SER A 315 -11.98 -24.37 -32.40
CA SER A 315 -10.52 -24.32 -32.51
C SER A 315 -9.79 -24.90 -31.29
N TYR A 316 -10.37 -24.88 -30.07
CA TYR A 316 -9.75 -25.54 -28.92
C TYR A 316 -9.74 -27.08 -29.04
N ALA A 317 -10.76 -27.68 -29.67
CA ALA A 317 -10.78 -29.12 -29.95
C ALA A 317 -9.67 -29.50 -30.93
N ILE A 318 -9.46 -28.71 -31.99
CA ILE A 318 -8.35 -28.86 -32.95
C ILE A 318 -7.00 -28.71 -32.24
N MET A 319 -6.85 -27.63 -31.46
CA MET A 319 -5.63 -27.32 -30.70
C MET A 319 -5.27 -28.43 -29.69
N LYS A 320 -6.27 -29.14 -29.12
CA LYS A 320 -6.05 -30.32 -28.26
C LYS A 320 -5.44 -31.49 -29.05
N THR A 321 -5.89 -31.75 -30.28
CA THR A 321 -5.33 -32.78 -31.16
C THR A 321 -3.88 -32.47 -31.52
N ILE A 322 -3.60 -31.24 -31.98
CA ILE A 322 -2.24 -30.77 -32.28
C ILE A 322 -1.32 -30.91 -31.05
N LYS A 323 -1.83 -30.65 -29.85
CA LYS A 323 -1.06 -30.82 -28.60
C LYS A 323 -0.65 -32.28 -28.37
N THR A 324 -1.51 -33.23 -28.69
CA THR A 324 -1.19 -34.67 -28.61
C THR A 324 -0.16 -35.06 -29.67
N GLU A 325 -0.25 -34.53 -30.89
CA GLU A 325 0.76 -34.72 -31.94
C GLU A 325 2.13 -34.17 -31.53
N ILE A 326 2.19 -32.96 -30.95
CA ILE A 326 3.41 -32.36 -30.39
C ILE A 326 4.05 -33.31 -29.36
N GLN A 327 3.26 -33.84 -28.43
CA GLN A 327 3.75 -34.78 -27.40
C GLN A 327 4.25 -36.11 -27.99
N GLN A 328 3.67 -36.57 -29.10
CA GLN A 328 4.16 -37.76 -29.81
C GLN A 328 5.48 -37.45 -30.55
N ILE A 329 5.60 -36.29 -31.19
CA ILE A 329 6.83 -35.85 -31.87
C ILE A 329 7.96 -35.65 -30.86
N GLU A 330 7.70 -35.04 -29.70
CA GLU A 330 8.72 -34.88 -28.63
C GLU A 330 9.19 -36.23 -28.07
N LYS A 331 8.27 -37.21 -27.89
CA LYS A 331 8.63 -38.59 -27.51
C LYS A 331 9.46 -39.31 -28.57
N LYS A 332 9.21 -39.08 -29.87
CA LYS A 332 10.02 -39.63 -30.97
C LYS A 332 11.39 -38.96 -31.05
N LEU A 333 11.45 -37.63 -30.93
CA LEU A 333 12.67 -36.85 -31.00
C LEU A 333 13.70 -37.26 -29.93
N ASN A 334 13.24 -37.64 -28.74
CA ASN A 334 14.08 -38.16 -27.66
C ASN A 334 14.67 -39.57 -27.94
N ARG A 335 14.29 -40.22 -29.04
CA ARG A 335 14.73 -41.57 -29.44
C ARG A 335 15.35 -41.63 -30.85
N ALA A 336 15.49 -40.47 -31.52
CA ALA A 336 15.82 -40.39 -32.94
C ALA A 336 17.31 -40.11 -33.19
N GLU A 337 17.88 -40.74 -34.22
CA GLU A 337 19.27 -40.50 -34.63
C GLU A 337 19.48 -39.10 -35.24
N ARG A 338 20.74 -38.66 -35.37
CA ARG A 338 21.11 -37.28 -35.78
C ARG A 338 20.42 -36.76 -37.05
N LYS A 339 20.10 -37.61 -38.03
CA LYS A 339 19.37 -37.21 -39.25
C LYS A 339 17.86 -37.11 -39.02
N GLU A 340 17.22 -38.16 -38.50
CA GLU A 340 15.77 -38.15 -38.21
C GLU A 340 15.40 -37.07 -37.18
N ALA A 341 16.27 -36.82 -36.20
CA ALA A 341 16.13 -35.76 -35.21
C ALA A 341 16.15 -34.35 -35.82
N ALA A 342 16.65 -34.14 -37.04
CA ALA A 342 16.52 -32.87 -37.75
C ALA A 342 15.07 -32.70 -38.28
N GLU A 343 14.57 -33.67 -39.06
CA GLU A 343 13.20 -33.64 -39.57
C GLU A 343 12.15 -33.55 -38.47
N LEU A 344 12.35 -34.28 -37.35
CA LEU A 344 11.43 -34.23 -36.21
C LEU A 344 11.44 -32.87 -35.52
N ARG A 345 12.56 -32.12 -35.53
CA ARG A 345 12.60 -30.74 -35.02
C ARG A 345 11.84 -29.77 -35.92
N ASP A 346 11.93 -29.91 -37.24
CA ASP A 346 11.18 -29.05 -38.16
C ASP A 346 9.67 -29.36 -38.15
N LYS A 347 9.30 -30.65 -38.11
CA LYS A 347 7.90 -31.08 -37.89
C LYS A 347 7.36 -30.57 -36.54
N LEU A 348 8.17 -30.60 -35.48
CA LEU A 348 7.82 -30.03 -34.16
C LEU A 348 7.67 -28.51 -34.20
N LYS A 349 8.53 -27.79 -34.93
CA LYS A 349 8.49 -26.34 -35.13
C LYS A 349 7.22 -25.93 -35.90
N GLN A 350 6.89 -26.64 -36.96
CA GLN A 350 5.65 -26.45 -37.73
C GLN A 350 4.41 -26.68 -36.85
N LYS A 351 4.34 -27.80 -36.13
CA LYS A 351 3.21 -28.11 -35.24
C LYS A 351 3.08 -27.14 -34.06
N LYS A 352 4.19 -26.59 -33.55
CA LYS A 352 4.17 -25.52 -32.54
C LYS A 352 3.68 -24.17 -33.09
N LYS A 353 3.94 -23.86 -34.37
CA LYS A 353 3.34 -22.70 -35.06
C LYS A 353 1.83 -22.89 -35.24
N GLU A 354 1.41 -24.05 -35.75
CA GLU A 354 -0.01 -24.42 -35.94
C GLU A 354 -0.79 -24.39 -34.62
N TYR A 355 -0.21 -24.89 -33.53
CA TYR A 355 -0.78 -24.80 -32.18
C TYR A 355 -1.00 -23.35 -31.73
N PHE A 356 -0.05 -22.46 -31.99
CA PHE A 356 -0.15 -21.04 -31.63
C PHE A 356 -1.20 -20.31 -32.47
N GLU A 357 -1.30 -20.63 -33.77
CA GLU A 357 -2.32 -20.07 -34.68
C GLU A 357 -3.72 -20.51 -34.24
N GLN A 358 -3.93 -21.81 -33.98
CA GLN A 358 -5.19 -22.32 -33.42
C GLN A 358 -5.48 -21.78 -32.01
N GLN A 359 -4.45 -21.47 -31.20
CA GLN A 359 -4.62 -20.82 -29.91
C GLN A 359 -5.19 -19.40 -30.05
N GLN A 360 -4.73 -18.60 -31.03
CA GLN A 360 -5.32 -17.28 -31.29
C GLN A 360 -6.76 -17.37 -31.81
N LEU A 361 -7.00 -18.23 -32.81
CA LEU A 361 -8.36 -18.44 -33.35
C LEU A 361 -9.35 -18.87 -32.26
N ALA A 362 -8.93 -19.78 -31.36
CA ALA A 362 -9.76 -20.23 -30.24
C ALA A 362 -10.07 -19.10 -29.23
N TYR A 363 -9.18 -18.11 -29.08
CA TYR A 363 -9.43 -16.89 -28.30
C TYR A 363 -10.39 -15.92 -29.01
N GLU A 364 -10.22 -15.71 -30.32
CA GLU A 364 -11.08 -14.83 -31.12
C GLU A 364 -12.53 -15.37 -31.17
N GLU A 365 -12.70 -16.67 -31.46
CA GLU A 365 -13.99 -17.39 -31.44
C GLU A 365 -14.71 -17.23 -30.09
N ALA A 366 -13.98 -17.23 -28.97
CA ALA A 366 -14.56 -17.09 -27.62
C ALA A 366 -15.03 -15.66 -27.28
N ILE A 367 -14.55 -14.62 -27.97
CA ILE A 367 -14.79 -13.21 -27.60
C ILE A 367 -15.66 -12.49 -28.65
N GLN A 368 -15.55 -12.86 -29.93
CA GLN A 368 -16.40 -12.35 -31.01
C GLN A 368 -17.89 -12.37 -30.61
N ASP A 369 -18.30 -13.51 -30.06
CA ASP A 369 -19.66 -13.85 -29.66
C ASP A 369 -20.13 -13.17 -28.34
N CYS A 370 -19.21 -12.61 -27.54
CA CYS A 370 -19.53 -12.01 -26.25
C CYS A 370 -19.96 -10.54 -26.38
N GLN A 371 -21.14 -10.19 -25.87
CA GLN A 371 -21.73 -8.84 -25.98
C GLN A 371 -21.12 -7.86 -24.96
N ILE A 372 -20.75 -8.36 -23.78
CA ILE A 372 -20.12 -7.59 -22.70
C ILE A 372 -18.77 -8.21 -22.36
N ILE A 373 -17.74 -7.38 -22.25
CA ILE A 373 -16.41 -7.77 -21.78
C ILE A 373 -16.14 -7.11 -20.44
N PHE A 374 -15.70 -7.90 -19.47
CA PHE A 374 -15.42 -7.48 -18.10
C PHE A 374 -13.92 -7.54 -17.81
N SER A 375 -13.39 -6.49 -17.19
CA SER A 375 -12.00 -6.44 -16.70
C SER A 375 -11.89 -5.48 -15.52
N THR A 376 -10.78 -5.44 -14.80
CA THR A 376 -10.51 -4.28 -13.92
C THR A 376 -9.93 -3.13 -14.74
N ASN A 377 -9.95 -1.89 -14.20
CA ASN A 377 -9.39 -0.70 -14.86
C ASN A 377 -7.96 -0.96 -15.41
N VAL A 378 -7.03 -1.28 -14.50
CA VAL A 378 -5.64 -1.70 -14.78
C VAL A 378 -5.54 -3.04 -15.55
N GLY A 379 -6.60 -3.84 -15.53
CA GLY A 379 -6.73 -5.09 -16.28
C GLY A 379 -6.97 -4.87 -17.77
N SER A 380 -7.69 -3.82 -18.16
CA SER A 380 -7.95 -3.47 -19.56
C SER A 380 -6.71 -2.94 -20.30
N GLY A 381 -5.68 -2.50 -19.55
CA GLY A 381 -4.35 -2.17 -20.04
C GLY A 381 -3.35 -3.35 -20.09
N GLN A 382 -3.79 -4.59 -19.87
CA GLN A 382 -2.91 -5.77 -20.03
C GLN A 382 -2.68 -6.06 -21.52
N PHE A 383 -1.45 -6.44 -21.89
CA PHE A 383 -1.13 -6.89 -23.26
C PHE A 383 -2.07 -8.00 -23.74
N GLN A 384 -2.40 -8.98 -22.88
CA GLN A 384 -3.39 -10.00 -23.23
C GLN A 384 -4.77 -9.38 -23.54
N PHE A 385 -5.25 -8.40 -22.77
CA PHE A 385 -6.50 -7.71 -23.09
C PHE A 385 -6.39 -6.97 -24.44
N GLN A 386 -5.34 -6.18 -24.64
CA GLN A 386 -5.10 -5.41 -25.87
C GLN A 386 -5.08 -6.31 -27.12
N GLN A 387 -4.40 -7.46 -27.07
CA GLN A 387 -4.37 -8.43 -28.17
C GLN A 387 -5.76 -9.05 -28.40
N LEU A 388 -6.43 -9.51 -27.34
CA LEU A 388 -7.75 -10.13 -27.40
C LEU A 388 -8.86 -9.19 -27.87
N THR A 389 -8.71 -7.88 -27.68
CA THR A 389 -9.69 -6.86 -28.08
C THR A 389 -9.22 -5.99 -29.24
N LYS A 390 -8.12 -6.32 -29.92
CA LYS A 390 -7.52 -5.50 -31.00
C LYS A 390 -8.53 -5.18 -32.12
N ASN A 391 -9.37 -6.15 -32.46
CA ASN A 391 -10.37 -6.05 -33.51
C ASN A 391 -11.76 -5.68 -32.97
N ILE A 392 -11.86 -5.23 -31.71
CA ILE A 392 -13.11 -4.94 -31.00
C ILE A 392 -13.14 -3.45 -30.65
N LYS A 393 -14.03 -2.71 -31.29
CA LYS A 393 -14.45 -1.38 -30.85
C LYS A 393 -15.50 -1.53 -29.75
N PHE A 394 -15.38 -0.76 -28.66
CA PHE A 394 -16.43 -0.63 -27.66
C PHE A 394 -17.20 0.66 -27.91
N ASP A 395 -18.52 0.60 -27.82
CA ASP A 395 -19.36 1.79 -27.99
C ASP A 395 -19.49 2.55 -26.67
N VAL A 396 -19.57 1.81 -25.56
CA VAL A 396 -19.62 2.35 -24.20
C VAL A 396 -18.71 1.60 -23.23
N VAL A 397 -18.04 2.38 -22.40
CA VAL A 397 -17.28 1.96 -21.22
C VAL A 397 -18.14 2.22 -19.98
N VAL A 398 -18.17 1.29 -19.04
CA VAL A 398 -18.88 1.45 -17.76
C VAL A 398 -17.90 1.21 -16.63
N ILE A 399 -17.85 2.10 -15.64
CA ILE A 399 -16.95 1.98 -14.47
C ILE A 399 -17.78 2.04 -13.20
N ASP A 400 -17.98 0.90 -12.53
CA ASP A 400 -18.55 0.87 -11.18
C ASP A 400 -17.43 1.05 -10.12
N GLU A 401 -17.80 1.55 -8.95
CA GLU A 401 -16.87 2.01 -7.90
C GLU A 401 -15.80 3.00 -8.39
N CYS A 402 -16.17 3.91 -9.30
CA CYS A 402 -15.30 4.95 -9.84
C CYS A 402 -14.77 5.91 -8.75
N ALA A 403 -15.55 6.17 -7.69
CA ALA A 403 -15.14 7.01 -6.55
C ALA A 403 -14.08 6.37 -5.63
N GLN A 404 -13.69 5.11 -5.86
CA GLN A 404 -12.54 4.46 -5.22
C GLN A 404 -11.39 4.24 -6.22
N SER A 405 -11.41 4.93 -7.35
CA SER A 405 -10.43 4.80 -8.43
C SER A 405 -9.65 6.10 -8.60
N LEU A 406 -8.32 6.00 -8.62
CA LEU A 406 -7.46 7.09 -9.09
C LEU A 406 -7.93 7.51 -10.49
N GLU A 407 -8.05 8.82 -10.78
CA GLU A 407 -8.52 9.30 -12.10
C GLU A 407 -7.73 8.65 -13.24
N ILE A 408 -6.40 8.59 -13.13
CA ILE A 408 -5.55 7.99 -14.16
C ILE A 408 -5.84 6.50 -14.43
N SER A 409 -6.38 5.77 -13.44
CA SER A 409 -6.76 4.38 -13.61
C SER A 409 -8.03 4.24 -14.45
N CYS A 410 -9.00 5.16 -14.27
CA CYS A 410 -10.23 5.20 -15.07
C CYS A 410 -9.97 5.52 -16.54
N TRP A 411 -8.93 6.30 -16.85
CA TRP A 411 -8.57 6.60 -18.24
C TRP A 411 -8.16 5.36 -19.06
N ILE A 412 -7.64 4.30 -18.43
CA ILE A 412 -7.18 3.07 -19.10
C ILE A 412 -8.31 2.35 -19.88
N PRO A 413 -9.50 2.09 -19.28
CA PRO A 413 -10.65 1.61 -20.04
C PRO A 413 -11.35 2.71 -20.85
N ILE A 414 -11.38 3.98 -20.41
CA ILE A 414 -12.09 5.07 -21.14
C ILE A 414 -11.58 5.24 -22.56
N LEU A 415 -10.26 5.20 -22.80
CA LEU A 415 -9.63 5.30 -24.12
C LEU A 415 -9.95 4.15 -25.10
N LYS A 416 -10.96 3.33 -24.81
CA LYS A 416 -11.41 2.19 -25.62
C LYS A 416 -12.82 2.36 -26.19
N GLY A 417 -13.56 3.42 -25.81
CA GLY A 417 -14.91 3.69 -26.30
C GLY A 417 -15.34 5.14 -26.18
N ASN A 418 -16.23 5.57 -27.08
CA ASN A 418 -16.57 6.98 -27.28
C ASN A 418 -17.58 7.55 -26.25
N LYS A 419 -18.07 6.70 -25.35
CA LYS A 419 -18.99 7.02 -24.26
C LYS A 419 -18.54 6.34 -22.97
N VAL A 420 -18.68 7.04 -21.84
CA VAL A 420 -18.48 6.47 -20.51
C VAL A 420 -19.72 6.66 -19.62
N VAL A 421 -20.05 5.64 -18.83
CA VAL A 421 -20.94 5.75 -17.67
C VAL A 421 -20.14 5.46 -16.41
N LEU A 422 -20.01 6.47 -15.56
CA LEU A 422 -19.30 6.40 -14.29
C LEU A 422 -20.32 6.18 -13.17
N ALA A 423 -20.10 5.19 -12.33
CA ALA A 423 -20.91 4.92 -11.15
C ALA A 423 -20.05 4.87 -9.90
N GLY A 424 -20.52 5.48 -8.82
CA GLY A 424 -19.71 5.71 -7.63
C GLY A 424 -20.48 6.37 -6.50
N ASP A 425 -19.74 6.75 -5.46
CA ASP A 425 -20.21 7.55 -4.33
C ASP A 425 -19.01 8.21 -3.66
N HIS A 426 -18.86 9.52 -3.84
CA HIS A 426 -17.75 10.31 -3.31
C HIS A 426 -17.82 10.51 -1.79
N CYS A 427 -18.98 10.24 -1.18
CA CYS A 427 -19.19 10.29 0.27
C CYS A 427 -18.71 9.00 0.98
N GLN A 428 -18.27 7.99 0.24
CA GLN A 428 -17.61 6.78 0.75
C GLN A 428 -16.09 6.85 0.49
N LEU A 429 -15.33 5.80 0.83
CA LEU A 429 -13.86 5.84 0.84
C LEU A 429 -13.25 6.30 -0.50
N PRO A 430 -12.24 7.20 -0.48
CA PRO A 430 -11.44 7.53 -1.66
C PRO A 430 -10.52 6.34 -2.04
N PRO A 431 -9.83 6.39 -3.20
CA PRO A 431 -8.70 5.51 -3.46
C PRO A 431 -7.64 5.63 -2.35
N THR A 432 -7.07 4.50 -1.92
CA THR A 432 -6.00 4.50 -0.91
C THR A 432 -4.70 5.02 -1.51
N VAL A 433 -4.21 6.15 -1.00
CA VAL A 433 -2.94 6.80 -1.36
C VAL A 433 -1.99 6.76 -0.14
N LYS A 434 -0.70 6.50 -0.35
CA LYS A 434 0.34 6.49 0.71
C LYS A 434 0.96 7.87 0.91
N THR A 435 1.10 8.61 -0.19
CA THR A 435 1.59 9.99 -0.20
C THR A 435 0.55 10.97 0.37
N LYS A 436 0.89 11.66 1.47
CA LYS A 436 0.03 12.70 2.05
C LYS A 436 0.07 13.97 1.18
N ASN A 437 -1.07 14.65 1.09
CA ASN A 437 -1.23 15.98 0.47
C ASN A 437 -0.89 16.07 -1.04
N THR A 438 -0.90 14.95 -1.77
CA THR A 438 -0.56 14.94 -3.22
C THR A 438 -1.76 15.20 -4.14
N GLY A 439 -2.98 15.43 -3.63
CA GLY A 439 -4.18 15.64 -4.48
C GLY A 439 -4.63 14.41 -5.28
N LEU A 440 -3.85 13.33 -5.28
CA LEU A 440 -4.07 12.05 -5.95
C LEU A 440 -5.31 11.29 -5.42
N GLU A 441 -5.85 11.71 -4.27
CA GLU A 441 -7.12 11.23 -3.73
C GLU A 441 -8.35 11.70 -4.56
N MET A 442 -8.24 12.84 -5.26
CA MET A 442 -9.31 13.36 -6.13
C MET A 442 -9.60 12.36 -7.26
N THR A 443 -10.84 11.88 -7.31
CA THR A 443 -11.28 10.92 -8.31
C THR A 443 -11.91 11.58 -9.53
N LEU A 444 -11.92 10.85 -10.65
CA LEU A 444 -12.66 11.25 -11.84
C LEU A 444 -14.17 11.41 -11.55
N PHE A 445 -14.69 10.68 -10.55
CA PHE A 445 -16.10 10.80 -10.15
C PHE A 445 -16.37 12.17 -9.52
N GLU A 446 -15.58 12.54 -8.50
CA GLU A 446 -15.65 13.85 -7.83
C GLU A 446 -15.40 15.00 -8.80
N ARG A 447 -14.41 14.88 -9.71
CA ARG A 447 -14.13 15.94 -10.70
C ARG A 447 -15.29 16.14 -11.68
N VAL A 448 -15.83 15.06 -12.26
CA VAL A 448 -16.97 15.14 -13.20
C VAL A 448 -18.22 15.70 -12.50
N GLU A 449 -18.42 15.39 -11.23
CA GLU A 449 -19.53 15.92 -10.43
C GLU A 449 -19.39 17.43 -10.16
N ASN A 450 -18.19 17.87 -9.79
CA ASN A 450 -17.88 19.28 -9.49
C ASN A 450 -17.78 20.16 -10.74
N GLU A 451 -17.34 19.63 -11.88
CA GLU A 451 -17.14 20.43 -13.11
C GLU A 451 -18.33 20.38 -14.07
N LEU A 452 -19.05 19.26 -14.18
CA LEU A 452 -20.14 19.11 -15.18
C LEU A 452 -21.55 19.05 -14.56
N HIS A 453 -21.69 18.79 -13.26
CA HIS A 453 -22.98 18.70 -12.54
C HIS A 453 -24.01 17.71 -13.17
N ILE A 454 -23.56 16.74 -13.97
CA ILE A 454 -24.41 15.74 -14.64
C ILE A 454 -24.80 14.54 -13.76
N ASN A 455 -24.80 14.70 -12.44
CA ASN A 455 -25.08 13.59 -11.53
C ASN A 455 -26.56 13.14 -11.62
N THR A 456 -26.81 11.91 -11.21
CA THR A 456 -28.15 11.41 -10.90
C THR A 456 -28.05 10.51 -9.69
N GLN A 457 -28.42 11.08 -8.54
CA GLN A 457 -28.37 10.44 -7.24
C GLN A 457 -29.56 9.50 -7.05
N LEU A 458 -29.28 8.27 -6.66
CA LEU A 458 -30.30 7.31 -6.21
C LEU A 458 -30.67 7.63 -4.76
N THR A 459 -31.96 7.82 -4.47
CA THR A 459 -32.43 8.23 -3.12
C THR A 459 -32.97 7.08 -2.27
N VAL A 460 -33.71 6.14 -2.87
CA VAL A 460 -34.35 5.04 -2.12
C VAL A 460 -33.34 3.93 -1.82
N GLN A 461 -33.14 3.62 -0.54
CA GLN A 461 -32.21 2.61 -0.05
C GLN A 461 -32.88 1.37 0.55
N TYR A 462 -32.23 0.22 0.36
CA TYR A 462 -32.75 -1.12 0.65
C TYR A 462 -31.90 -1.89 1.69
N ARG A 463 -31.08 -1.19 2.49
CA ARG A 463 -30.18 -1.78 3.49
C ARG A 463 -30.61 -1.49 4.93
N MET A 464 -30.68 -0.22 5.29
CA MET A 464 -30.67 0.26 6.67
C MET A 464 -32.08 0.50 7.21
N ASN A 465 -32.30 0.23 8.50
CA ASN A 465 -33.36 0.84 9.30
C ASN A 465 -33.32 2.38 9.12
N LYS A 466 -34.49 3.04 9.17
CA LYS A 466 -34.62 4.49 9.02
C LYS A 466 -33.69 5.26 9.96
N SER A 467 -33.59 4.88 11.24
CA SER A 467 -32.77 5.60 12.23
C SER A 467 -31.27 5.49 11.98
N ILE A 468 -30.81 4.40 11.35
CA ILE A 468 -29.41 4.23 10.91
C ILE A 468 -29.14 5.06 9.65
N MET A 469 -30.09 5.05 8.70
CA MET A 469 -29.99 5.82 7.46
C MET A 469 -30.00 7.33 7.70
N GLN A 470 -30.84 7.82 8.61
CA GLN A 470 -31.17 9.23 8.76
C GLN A 470 -29.93 10.10 9.05
N TRP A 471 -29.04 9.69 9.97
CA TRP A 471 -27.74 10.35 10.21
C TRP A 471 -26.91 10.48 8.93
N SER A 472 -26.63 9.35 8.28
CA SER A 472 -25.83 9.30 7.04
C SER A 472 -26.46 10.18 5.96
N SER A 473 -27.79 10.16 5.85
CA SER A 473 -28.54 11.01 4.92
C SER A 473 -28.37 12.50 5.20
N GLN A 474 -28.45 12.92 6.46
CA GLN A 474 -28.35 14.34 6.84
C GLN A 474 -26.92 14.88 6.69
N GLU A 475 -25.93 14.10 7.12
CA GLU A 475 -24.52 14.52 7.19
C GLU A 475 -23.79 14.42 5.84
N PHE A 476 -24.20 13.51 4.93
CA PHE A 476 -23.51 13.28 3.65
C PHE A 476 -24.36 13.46 2.38
N TYR A 477 -25.69 13.43 2.49
CA TYR A 477 -26.59 13.36 1.32
C TYR A 477 -27.75 14.36 1.38
N GLU A 478 -27.56 15.50 2.06
CA GLU A 478 -28.49 16.63 2.22
C GLU A 478 -29.91 16.28 2.73
N GLY A 479 -30.10 15.10 3.32
CA GLY A 479 -31.42 14.59 3.73
C GLY A 479 -32.22 13.87 2.63
N HIS A 480 -31.65 13.65 1.43
CA HIS A 480 -32.38 13.08 0.29
C HIS A 480 -32.58 11.55 0.33
N LEU A 481 -31.99 10.80 1.26
CA LEU A 481 -32.15 9.34 1.30
C LEU A 481 -33.49 8.93 1.92
N ILE A 482 -34.12 7.93 1.32
CA ILE A 482 -35.43 7.42 1.74
C ILE A 482 -35.30 5.91 2.02
N ALA A 483 -35.71 5.48 3.21
CA ALA A 483 -35.76 4.06 3.54
C ALA A 483 -36.98 3.42 2.85
N ASP A 484 -36.74 2.38 2.05
CA ASP A 484 -37.84 1.57 1.49
C ASP A 484 -38.69 0.94 2.59
N GLN A 485 -39.99 0.73 2.34
CA GLN A 485 -40.92 0.19 3.34
C GLN A 485 -40.50 -1.21 3.86
N THR A 486 -39.81 -2.00 3.04
CA THR A 486 -39.26 -3.32 3.44
C THR A 486 -38.06 -3.23 4.38
N VAL A 487 -37.54 -2.02 4.64
CA VAL A 487 -36.30 -1.79 5.40
C VAL A 487 -36.43 -0.74 6.50
N ALA A 488 -37.32 0.24 6.36
CA ALA A 488 -37.46 1.36 7.30
C ALA A 488 -37.56 0.93 8.77
N ASN A 489 -38.31 -0.14 9.05
CA ASN A 489 -38.64 -0.58 10.41
C ASN A 489 -38.00 -1.92 10.81
N ARG A 490 -36.93 -2.39 10.15
CA ARG A 490 -36.29 -3.67 10.55
C ARG A 490 -35.42 -3.51 11.79
N THR A 491 -35.55 -4.41 12.75
CA THR A 491 -34.83 -4.39 14.05
C THR A 491 -34.38 -5.79 14.47
N VAL A 492 -33.63 -5.89 15.57
CA VAL A 492 -33.34 -7.14 16.31
C VAL A 492 -33.84 -7.09 17.76
N SER A 493 -33.89 -5.89 18.33
CA SER A 493 -34.47 -5.51 19.62
C SER A 493 -35.08 -4.11 19.48
N ASP A 494 -35.61 -3.52 20.54
CA ASP A 494 -36.12 -2.13 20.50
C ASP A 494 -35.00 -1.11 20.25
N THR A 495 -33.79 -1.40 20.73
CA THR A 495 -32.58 -0.61 20.48
C THR A 495 -32.08 -0.81 19.03
N ILE A 496 -32.02 0.29 18.27
CA ILE A 496 -31.50 0.32 16.88
C ILE A 496 -30.10 0.95 16.83
N LEU A 497 -29.90 2.01 17.61
CA LEU A 497 -28.65 2.72 17.80
C LEU A 497 -28.25 2.57 19.27
N LEU A 498 -27.02 2.12 19.53
CA LEU A 498 -26.45 2.05 20.87
C LEU A 498 -25.12 2.80 20.90
N PHE A 499 -24.93 3.72 21.84
CA PHE A 499 -23.63 4.28 22.18
C PHE A 499 -23.19 3.79 23.56
N VAL A 500 -22.05 3.11 23.63
CA VAL A 500 -21.41 2.74 24.89
C VAL A 500 -20.22 3.66 25.11
N ASP A 501 -20.41 4.63 25.99
CA ASP A 501 -19.40 5.64 26.29
C ASP A 501 -18.32 5.08 27.21
N THR A 502 -17.06 5.19 26.81
CA THR A 502 -15.89 4.76 27.61
C THR A 502 -15.18 5.91 28.32
N SER A 503 -15.79 7.11 28.34
CA SER A 503 -15.38 8.21 29.22
C SER A 503 -15.37 7.78 30.69
N CYS A 504 -14.55 8.45 31.52
CA CYS A 504 -14.43 8.19 32.96
C CYS A 504 -14.19 6.72 33.37
N CYS A 505 -13.60 5.90 32.50
CA CYS A 505 -13.34 4.46 32.74
C CYS A 505 -11.85 4.05 32.67
N ASP A 506 -10.93 5.00 32.44
CA ASP A 506 -9.49 4.75 32.23
C ASP A 506 -9.19 3.71 31.12
N PHE A 507 -10.08 3.56 30.14
CA PHE A 507 -9.91 2.69 28.96
C PHE A 507 -8.97 3.34 27.92
N TYR A 508 -7.78 3.75 28.36
CA TYR A 508 -6.82 4.44 27.51
C TYR A 508 -6.30 3.57 26.36
N GLU A 509 -6.06 4.22 25.23
CA GLU A 509 -5.44 3.61 24.07
C GLU A 509 -4.02 3.07 24.35
N GLN A 510 -3.66 1.98 23.70
CA GLN A 510 -2.33 1.38 23.74
C GLN A 510 -1.74 1.32 22.33
N GLN A 511 -0.43 1.49 22.22
CA GLN A 511 0.29 1.44 20.94
C GLN A 511 0.91 0.06 20.73
N GLN A 512 0.80 -0.50 19.53
CA GLN A 512 1.51 -1.72 19.15
C GLN A 512 2.99 -1.38 18.88
N GLU A 513 3.92 -2.01 19.60
CA GLU A 513 5.35 -1.88 19.31
C GLU A 513 5.64 -2.46 17.92
N SER A 514 6.19 -1.62 17.04
CA SER A 514 6.61 -1.99 15.69
C SER A 514 8.06 -2.46 15.71
N LEU A 515 8.34 -3.58 15.03
CA LEU A 515 9.72 -4.02 14.74
C LEU A 515 10.45 -3.10 13.74
N LEU A 516 9.76 -2.08 13.21
CA LEU A 516 10.28 -1.05 12.32
C LEU A 516 10.05 0.34 12.94
N ASN A 517 11.14 1.05 13.24
CA ASN A 517 11.14 2.45 13.70
C ASN A 517 10.83 3.46 12.58
N PHE A 518 10.33 3.02 11.44
CA PHE A 518 10.13 3.87 10.25
C PHE A 518 8.93 4.81 10.37
N ASP A 519 8.10 4.65 11.42
CA ASP A 519 6.87 5.40 11.57
C ASP A 519 6.47 5.59 13.04
N ASP A 520 7.16 6.51 13.72
CA ASP A 520 6.78 6.96 15.07
C ASP A 520 5.43 7.72 15.10
N GLN A 521 4.83 8.04 13.94
CA GLN A 521 3.52 8.70 13.84
C GLN A 521 2.37 7.73 13.55
N ASN A 522 2.56 6.67 12.74
CA ASN A 522 1.52 5.68 12.40
C ASN A 522 1.63 4.36 13.19
N LYS A 523 2.15 4.37 14.43
CA LYS A 523 2.00 3.22 15.34
C LYS A 523 0.52 2.90 15.54
N SER A 524 0.08 1.72 15.07
CA SER A 524 -1.33 1.33 15.17
C SER A 524 -1.74 1.18 16.64
N LYS A 525 -2.93 1.69 16.95
CA LYS A 525 -3.47 1.75 18.30
C LYS A 525 -4.50 0.63 18.53
N TYR A 526 -4.69 0.23 19.79
CA TYR A 526 -5.68 -0.75 20.23
C TYR A 526 -6.20 -0.37 21.62
N ASN A 527 -7.42 -0.78 21.98
CA ASN A 527 -8.04 -0.48 23.25
C ASN A 527 -8.60 -1.75 23.87
N VAL A 528 -8.04 -2.14 25.02
CA VAL A 528 -8.35 -3.41 25.69
C VAL A 528 -9.71 -3.39 26.38
N GLY A 529 -10.13 -2.24 26.91
CA GLY A 529 -11.44 -2.06 27.56
C GLY A 529 -12.57 -2.08 26.53
N GLU A 530 -12.44 -1.31 25.45
CA GLU A 530 -13.34 -1.41 24.29
C GLU A 530 -13.42 -2.85 23.75
N ALA A 531 -12.30 -3.57 23.67
CA ALA A 531 -12.31 -4.95 23.21
C ALA A 531 -13.00 -5.94 24.18
N GLY A 532 -13.15 -5.58 25.46
CA GLY A 532 -14.03 -6.27 26.40
C GLY A 532 -15.51 -5.97 26.09
N LEU A 533 -15.87 -4.69 25.95
CA LEU A 533 -17.23 -4.26 25.60
C LEU A 533 -17.71 -4.86 24.26
N VAL A 534 -16.86 -4.86 23.22
CA VAL A 534 -17.17 -5.49 21.92
C VAL A 534 -17.52 -6.97 22.10
N GLN A 535 -16.86 -7.68 23.02
CA GLN A 535 -17.20 -9.07 23.31
C GLN A 535 -18.55 -9.18 24.03
N ILE A 536 -18.80 -8.36 25.06
CA ILE A 536 -20.06 -8.36 25.81
C ILE A 536 -21.26 -8.04 24.90
N ILE A 537 -21.19 -6.97 24.11
CA ILE A 537 -22.24 -6.59 23.16
C ILE A 537 -22.40 -7.66 22.05
N SER A 538 -21.33 -8.36 21.65
CA SER A 538 -21.46 -9.52 20.76
C SER A 538 -22.25 -10.65 21.41
N GLU A 539 -21.99 -10.96 22.68
CA GLU A 539 -22.69 -12.00 23.44
C GLU A 539 -24.17 -11.62 23.71
N GLU A 540 -24.47 -10.35 24.01
CA GLU A 540 -25.86 -9.83 24.08
C GLU A 540 -26.62 -10.10 22.77
N LEU A 541 -26.04 -9.76 21.62
CA LEU A 541 -26.67 -9.99 20.32
C LEU A 541 -26.88 -11.49 20.02
N LEU A 542 -25.95 -12.36 20.42
CA LEU A 542 -26.12 -13.82 20.29
C LEU A 542 -27.24 -14.34 21.20
N ASN A 543 -27.38 -13.79 22.41
CA ASN A 543 -28.47 -14.13 23.34
C ASN A 543 -29.84 -13.64 22.84
N LEU A 544 -29.88 -12.55 22.08
CA LEU A 544 -31.06 -12.09 21.32
C LEU A 544 -31.33 -12.93 20.05
N GLY A 545 -30.58 -14.01 19.81
CA GLY A 545 -30.78 -14.94 18.70
C GLY A 545 -30.16 -14.50 17.37
N VAL A 546 -29.45 -13.37 17.33
CA VAL A 546 -28.67 -12.97 16.14
C VAL A 546 -27.59 -14.03 15.89
N GLN A 547 -27.37 -14.39 14.63
CA GLN A 547 -26.40 -15.43 14.29
C GLN A 547 -24.99 -14.84 14.10
N LYS A 548 -23.94 -15.61 14.43
CA LYS A 548 -22.54 -15.14 14.32
C LYS A 548 -22.19 -14.55 12.96
N GLN A 549 -22.67 -15.14 11.86
CA GLN A 549 -22.38 -14.62 10.51
C GLN A 549 -23.09 -13.30 10.18
N ASP A 550 -24.12 -12.93 10.94
CA ASP A 550 -24.96 -11.74 10.73
C ASP A 550 -24.55 -10.56 11.64
N ILE A 551 -23.54 -10.78 12.50
CA ILE A 551 -22.78 -9.76 13.24
C ILE A 551 -21.50 -9.42 12.45
N GLY A 552 -21.06 -8.16 12.50
CA GLY A 552 -19.74 -7.74 12.06
C GLY A 552 -19.12 -6.72 13.00
N ILE A 553 -17.80 -6.80 13.17
CA ILE A 553 -17.04 -5.90 14.04
C ILE A 553 -16.10 -5.07 13.18
N ILE A 554 -16.23 -3.75 13.30
CA ILE A 554 -15.47 -2.76 12.55
C ILE A 554 -14.65 -1.91 13.53
N THR A 555 -13.41 -1.62 13.18
CA THR A 555 -12.58 -0.67 13.93
C THR A 555 -11.59 0.00 12.98
N PRO A 556 -11.19 1.27 13.16
CA PRO A 556 -10.27 1.93 12.23
C PRO A 556 -8.87 1.30 12.22
N TYR A 557 -8.43 0.70 13.35
CA TYR A 557 -7.03 0.36 13.59
C TYR A 557 -6.71 -1.13 13.43
N ASN A 558 -5.64 -1.44 12.68
CA ASN A 558 -5.23 -2.83 12.41
C ASN A 558 -4.79 -3.59 13.67
N ALA A 559 -4.20 -2.92 14.66
CA ALA A 559 -3.86 -3.53 15.94
C ALA A 559 -5.12 -3.94 16.73
N GLN A 560 -6.16 -3.10 16.76
CA GLN A 560 -7.46 -3.47 17.34
C GLN A 560 -8.10 -4.64 16.59
N VAL A 561 -8.02 -4.70 15.26
CA VAL A 561 -8.47 -5.88 14.48
C VAL A 561 -7.71 -7.16 14.89
N GLN A 562 -6.40 -7.07 15.15
CA GLN A 562 -5.59 -8.21 15.59
C GLN A 562 -5.97 -8.64 17.02
N PHE A 563 -6.12 -7.68 17.95
CA PHE A 563 -6.46 -7.93 19.35
C PHE A 563 -7.87 -8.49 19.53
N LEU A 564 -8.85 -7.94 18.80
CA LEU A 564 -10.21 -8.47 18.76
C LEU A 564 -10.25 -9.91 18.21
N LYS A 565 -9.41 -10.25 17.23
CA LYS A 565 -9.30 -11.61 16.67
C LYS A 565 -8.61 -12.63 17.58
N SER A 566 -7.86 -12.22 18.60
CA SER A 566 -7.37 -13.14 19.62
C SER A 566 -8.36 -13.38 20.75
N LYS A 567 -9.37 -12.51 20.93
CA LYS A 567 -10.50 -12.72 21.85
C LYS A 567 -11.71 -13.42 21.20
N ILE A 568 -12.15 -12.94 20.03
CA ILE A 568 -13.45 -13.28 19.43
C ILE A 568 -13.27 -14.13 18.17
N ASN A 569 -13.87 -15.33 18.19
CA ASN A 569 -13.84 -16.30 17.09
C ASN A 569 -15.19 -16.38 16.32
N ASP A 570 -15.12 -16.78 15.06
CA ASP A 570 -16.23 -16.98 14.11
C ASP A 570 -17.07 -15.74 13.73
N ILE A 571 -16.83 -14.57 14.32
CA ILE A 571 -17.45 -13.29 13.92
C ILE A 571 -16.52 -12.56 12.92
N GLU A 572 -17.10 -11.82 11.97
CA GLU A 572 -16.32 -11.14 10.94
C GLU A 572 -15.74 -9.81 11.42
N ILE A 573 -14.41 -9.77 11.65
CA ILE A 573 -13.68 -8.61 12.19
C ILE A 573 -12.74 -8.03 11.13
N SER A 574 -12.81 -6.72 10.86
CA SER A 574 -12.00 -6.03 9.85
C SER A 574 -11.88 -4.52 10.10
N THR A 575 -10.95 -3.87 9.38
CA THR A 575 -10.95 -2.40 9.27
C THR A 575 -12.12 -1.92 8.42
N VAL A 576 -12.43 -0.61 8.49
CA VAL A 576 -13.43 0.05 7.63
C VAL A 576 -13.18 -0.26 6.15
N ASP A 577 -11.94 -0.06 5.68
CA ASP A 577 -11.49 -0.33 4.31
C ASP A 577 -11.66 -1.82 3.94
N GLY A 578 -11.41 -2.72 4.91
CA GLY A 578 -11.66 -4.15 4.74
C GLY A 578 -13.14 -4.53 4.70
N PHE A 579 -14.01 -3.79 5.39
CA PHE A 579 -15.47 -4.02 5.42
C PHE A 579 -16.23 -3.41 4.23
N GLN A 580 -15.54 -2.67 3.37
CA GLN A 580 -16.14 -2.06 2.19
C GLN A 580 -16.83 -3.10 1.28
N GLY A 581 -17.97 -2.73 0.68
CA GLY A 581 -18.80 -3.61 -0.15
C GLY A 581 -19.59 -4.70 0.60
N ARG A 582 -19.25 -5.01 1.86
CA ARG A 582 -19.98 -5.95 2.72
C ARG A 582 -21.14 -5.26 3.46
N GLU A 583 -21.96 -6.04 4.16
CA GLU A 583 -23.09 -5.60 5.00
C GLU A 583 -23.46 -6.70 6.01
N LYS A 584 -24.07 -6.32 7.14
CA LYS A 584 -24.48 -7.22 8.24
C LYS A 584 -25.81 -6.75 8.83
N ASP A 585 -26.49 -7.62 9.56
CA ASP A 585 -27.67 -7.20 10.32
C ASP A 585 -27.28 -6.30 11.48
N CYS A 586 -26.27 -6.72 12.24
CA CYS A 586 -25.72 -5.98 13.38
C CYS A 586 -24.26 -5.60 13.13
N ILE A 587 -23.89 -4.35 13.42
CA ILE A 587 -22.49 -3.87 13.40
C ILE A 587 -22.10 -3.34 14.78
N ILE A 588 -20.88 -3.66 15.23
CA ILE A 588 -20.25 -3.05 16.39
C ILE A 588 -19.01 -2.28 15.91
N ILE A 589 -18.88 -1.01 16.32
CA ILE A 589 -17.79 -0.11 15.95
C ILE A 589 -16.97 0.24 17.20
N SER A 590 -15.70 -0.17 17.24
CA SER A 590 -14.73 0.23 18.27
C SER A 590 -13.86 1.37 17.75
N MET A 591 -13.99 2.56 18.34
CA MET A 591 -13.31 3.79 17.93
C MET A 591 -11.82 3.83 18.33
N VAL A 592 -11.42 3.07 19.36
CA VAL A 592 -10.05 2.89 19.89
C VAL A 592 -9.45 4.09 20.62
N ARG A 593 -9.93 5.31 20.38
CA ARG A 593 -9.24 6.54 20.76
C ARG A 593 -9.78 7.07 22.08
N SER A 594 -8.96 6.93 23.12
CA SER A 594 -9.13 7.54 24.44
C SER A 594 -7.78 8.02 24.94
N ASN A 595 -7.63 9.34 25.10
CA ASN A 595 -6.38 9.97 25.54
C ASN A 595 -6.61 11.40 26.08
N GLN A 596 -5.86 11.77 27.12
CA GLN A 596 -6.01 13.04 27.86
C GLN A 596 -5.78 14.32 27.03
N ILE A 597 -5.19 14.22 25.83
CA ILE A 597 -5.00 15.35 24.91
C ILE A 597 -6.15 15.53 23.91
N GLY A 598 -7.10 14.59 23.87
CA GLY A 598 -8.24 14.65 22.94
C GLY A 598 -7.86 14.50 21.46
N GLU A 599 -6.76 13.82 21.17
CA GLU A 599 -6.30 13.57 19.80
C GLU A 599 -7.11 12.41 19.20
N VAL A 600 -7.87 12.65 18.12
CA VAL A 600 -8.62 11.60 17.42
C VAL A 600 -7.81 10.92 16.31
N GLY A 601 -6.79 11.58 15.75
CA GLY A 601 -6.01 11.07 14.62
C GLY A 601 -6.89 10.89 13.37
N PHE A 602 -6.65 9.86 12.55
CA PHE A 602 -7.40 9.64 11.30
C PHE A 602 -8.88 9.26 11.47
N LEU A 603 -9.42 9.18 12.70
CA LEU A 603 -10.86 9.08 12.94
C LEU A 603 -11.66 10.27 12.35
N CYS A 604 -11.04 11.44 12.20
CA CYS A 604 -11.68 12.63 11.62
C CYS A 604 -12.02 12.50 10.12
N GLU A 605 -11.55 11.44 9.43
CA GLU A 605 -11.95 11.17 8.05
C GLU A 605 -13.41 10.68 8.03
N SER A 606 -14.31 11.57 7.65
CA SER A 606 -15.76 11.39 7.81
C SER A 606 -16.33 10.27 6.93
N ARG A 607 -15.74 10.05 5.74
CA ARG A 607 -16.18 9.02 4.78
C ARG A 607 -15.91 7.61 5.31
N ARG A 608 -14.88 7.40 6.14
CA ARG A 608 -14.67 6.17 6.92
C ARG A 608 -15.82 5.88 7.87
N MET A 609 -16.26 6.86 8.65
CA MET A 609 -17.39 6.68 9.57
C MET A 609 -18.71 6.47 8.82
N ASN A 610 -18.95 7.20 7.73
CA ASN A 610 -20.07 6.97 6.83
C ASN A 610 -20.10 5.51 6.34
N VAL A 611 -18.96 5.00 5.83
CA VAL A 611 -18.87 3.60 5.41
C VAL A 611 -19.12 2.64 6.57
N ALA A 612 -18.50 2.84 7.74
CA ALA A 612 -18.63 1.93 8.88
C ALA A 612 -20.08 1.76 9.35
N ILE A 613 -20.79 2.86 9.60
CA ILE A 613 -22.17 2.85 10.09
C ILE A 613 -23.13 2.28 9.03
N THR A 614 -22.95 2.66 7.76
CA THR A 614 -23.78 2.19 6.65
C THR A 614 -23.52 0.75 6.22
N ARG A 615 -22.74 -0.04 6.99
CA ARG A 615 -22.66 -1.51 6.84
C ARG A 615 -23.80 -2.24 7.57
N ALA A 616 -24.44 -1.60 8.55
CA ALA A 616 -25.53 -2.18 9.32
C ALA A 616 -26.85 -2.25 8.54
N LYS A 617 -27.77 -3.12 8.99
CA LYS A 617 -29.15 -3.19 8.47
C LYS A 617 -30.21 -2.98 9.55
N LYS A 618 -30.00 -3.53 10.74
CA LYS A 618 -30.98 -3.57 11.84
C LYS A 618 -30.47 -2.88 13.11
N PHE A 619 -29.18 -2.99 13.40
CA PHE A 619 -28.55 -2.48 14.63
C PHE A 619 -27.13 -1.98 14.36
N VAL A 620 -26.76 -0.87 15.01
CA VAL A 620 -25.37 -0.41 15.10
C VAL A 620 -25.04 0.03 16.53
N CYS A 621 -23.97 -0.54 17.07
CA CYS A 621 -23.34 -0.11 18.31
C CYS A 621 -22.06 0.69 17.99
N LEU A 622 -21.91 1.85 18.63
CA LEU A 622 -20.70 2.66 18.65
C LEU A 622 -20.10 2.58 20.06
N ILE A 623 -18.79 2.30 20.16
CA ILE A 623 -18.06 2.19 21.43
C ILE A 623 -16.83 3.09 21.34
N GLY A 624 -16.69 4.01 22.29
CA GLY A 624 -15.58 4.95 22.35
C GLY A 624 -15.73 6.00 23.45
N ASP A 625 -14.66 6.75 23.70
CA ASP A 625 -14.57 7.77 24.75
C ASP A 625 -15.11 9.12 24.25
N SER A 626 -16.25 9.55 24.79
CA SER A 626 -16.91 10.80 24.39
C SER A 626 -16.06 12.05 24.66
N GLU A 627 -15.21 12.09 25.69
CA GLU A 627 -14.35 13.24 25.98
C GLU A 627 -13.25 13.41 24.93
N THR A 628 -12.71 12.28 24.45
CA THR A 628 -11.69 12.25 23.39
C THR A 628 -12.29 12.50 22.02
N VAL A 629 -13.35 11.78 21.62
CA VAL A 629 -13.85 11.85 20.23
C VAL A 629 -14.61 13.14 19.95
N SER A 630 -15.28 13.73 20.95
CA SER A 630 -16.05 14.98 20.79
C SER A 630 -15.20 16.24 20.61
N LYS A 631 -13.87 16.13 20.64
CA LYS A 631 -12.98 17.24 20.24
C LYS A 631 -13.00 17.49 18.73
N ASP A 632 -13.33 16.46 17.93
CA ASP A 632 -13.57 16.62 16.50
C ASP A 632 -15.03 17.03 16.24
N PRO A 633 -15.30 18.12 15.50
CA PRO A 633 -16.66 18.62 15.30
C PRO A 633 -17.59 17.66 14.55
N PHE A 634 -17.06 16.76 13.70
CA PHE A 634 -17.85 15.77 12.97
C PHE A 634 -18.15 14.56 13.85
N LEU A 635 -17.15 14.03 14.57
CA LEU A 635 -17.37 12.93 15.52
C LEU A 635 -18.28 13.34 16.68
N LYS A 636 -18.24 14.60 17.12
CA LYS A 636 -19.22 15.14 18.08
C LYS A 636 -20.65 15.00 17.54
N ARG A 637 -20.95 15.47 16.32
CA ARG A 637 -22.29 15.34 15.72
C ARG A 637 -22.76 13.89 15.60
N LEU A 638 -21.83 12.96 15.35
CA LEU A 638 -22.12 11.53 15.34
C LEU A 638 -22.51 11.02 16.74
N VAL A 639 -21.76 11.38 17.79
CA VAL A 639 -22.09 10.99 19.18
C VAL A 639 -23.40 11.65 19.63
N ASP A 640 -23.56 12.95 19.40
CA ASP A 640 -24.79 13.71 19.69
C ASP A 640 -26.01 13.01 19.08
N TYR A 641 -25.94 12.64 17.79
CA TYR A 641 -27.03 11.95 17.11
C TYR A 641 -27.37 10.59 17.75
N PHE A 642 -26.37 9.80 18.13
CA PHE A 642 -26.58 8.50 18.79
C PHE A 642 -27.22 8.65 20.18
N VAL A 643 -26.87 9.70 20.93
CA VAL A 643 -27.48 10.02 22.23
C VAL A 643 -28.91 10.55 22.07
N GLU A 644 -29.18 11.38 21.06
CA GLU A 644 -30.51 11.94 20.79
C GLU A 644 -31.51 10.93 20.22
N ASN A 645 -31.05 9.94 19.44
CA ASN A 645 -31.89 9.05 18.63
C ASN A 645 -31.77 7.56 19.00
N GLY A 646 -31.06 7.24 20.08
CA GLY A 646 -30.68 5.88 20.46
C GLY A 646 -30.65 5.63 21.96
N GLU A 647 -30.03 4.52 22.34
CA GLU A 647 -29.71 4.17 23.73
C GLU A 647 -28.26 4.58 24.03
N GLN A 648 -28.04 5.26 25.16
CA GLN A 648 -26.70 5.48 25.72
C GLN A 648 -26.51 4.60 26.95
N ARG A 649 -25.37 3.94 27.05
CA ARG A 649 -24.89 3.22 28.25
C ARG A 649 -23.49 3.71 28.61
N SER A 650 -23.16 3.73 29.89
CA SER A 650 -21.80 3.94 30.39
C SER A 650 -21.04 2.62 30.44
N ALA A 651 -19.77 2.63 30.04
CA ALA A 651 -18.88 1.49 30.24
C ALA A 651 -18.70 1.12 31.73
N GLN A 652 -19.02 2.03 32.66
CA GLN A 652 -19.06 1.76 34.11
C GLN A 652 -20.06 0.65 34.47
N GLU A 653 -21.18 0.53 33.74
CA GLU A 653 -22.18 -0.54 33.92
C GLU A 653 -21.60 -1.95 33.72
N TYR A 654 -20.49 -2.07 32.99
CA TYR A 654 -19.87 -3.32 32.60
C TYR A 654 -18.53 -3.61 33.29
N GLN A 655 -18.00 -2.70 34.11
CA GLN A 655 -16.66 -2.82 34.74
C GLN A 655 -16.49 -4.04 35.65
N HIS A 656 -17.57 -4.76 35.96
CA HIS A 656 -17.57 -5.97 36.78
C HIS A 656 -17.65 -7.29 35.98
N ASP A 657 -17.69 -7.26 34.63
CA ASP A 657 -17.60 -8.47 33.80
C ASP A 657 -16.13 -8.87 33.56
N ASP A 658 -15.80 -10.15 33.83
CA ASP A 658 -14.47 -10.76 33.67
C ASP A 658 -13.81 -10.58 32.29
N LYS A 659 -14.56 -10.19 31.25
CA LYS A 659 -14.08 -9.90 29.89
C LYS A 659 -13.45 -8.51 29.78
N ILE A 660 -13.80 -7.58 30.66
CA ILE A 660 -13.17 -6.25 30.80
C ILE A 660 -11.86 -6.40 31.59
N GLN A 661 -10.95 -7.16 30.99
CA GLN A 661 -9.58 -7.31 31.45
C GLN A 661 -8.78 -6.05 31.09
N ILE A 662 -9.07 -4.93 31.75
CA ILE A 662 -8.11 -3.84 31.85
C ILE A 662 -6.81 -4.49 32.36
N PRO A 663 -5.64 -4.27 31.73
CA PRO A 663 -4.40 -4.84 32.22
C PRO A 663 -4.01 -4.15 33.53
N ILE A 664 -4.52 -4.70 34.64
CA ILE A 664 -3.97 -4.53 35.99
C ILE A 664 -2.46 -4.72 35.86
N LYS A 665 -1.67 -3.84 36.47
CA LYS A 665 -0.21 -4.02 36.59
C LYS A 665 0.06 -5.16 37.57
N ILE A 666 -0.14 -6.40 37.12
CA ILE A 666 0.09 -7.60 37.92
C ILE A 666 1.60 -7.77 38.09
N GLU A 667 2.08 -7.49 39.28
CA GLU A 667 3.32 -8.09 39.74
C GLU A 667 3.14 -9.61 39.78
N GLN A 668 4.00 -10.31 39.04
CA GLN A 668 4.23 -11.75 39.08
C GLN A 668 3.12 -12.67 38.52
N VAL A 669 3.45 -13.30 37.39
CA VAL A 669 3.19 -14.74 37.20
C VAL A 669 4.52 -15.44 36.97
N GLN A 670 5.18 -15.86 38.05
CA GLN A 670 6.24 -16.87 38.02
C GLN A 670 5.90 -18.01 38.99
N GLN A 671 5.12 -18.99 38.51
CA GLN A 671 5.34 -20.42 38.75
C GLN A 671 4.20 -21.26 38.12
N ASP A 672 4.43 -21.82 36.92
CA ASP A 672 4.01 -23.22 36.68
C ASP A 672 4.75 -23.94 35.52
N VAL A 673 6.09 -23.95 35.54
CA VAL A 673 6.88 -24.86 34.68
C VAL A 673 8.02 -25.53 35.47
N LYS A 674 7.67 -26.49 36.34
CA LYS A 674 8.64 -27.46 36.92
C LYS A 674 8.06 -28.87 37.07
N LYS A 675 7.99 -29.64 35.96
CA LYS A 675 7.97 -31.13 36.00
C LYS A 675 8.32 -31.80 34.66
N LYS A 676 9.63 -32.05 34.46
CA LYS A 676 10.37 -32.94 33.52
C LYS A 676 11.67 -32.21 33.13
N LYS A 677 12.82 -32.54 33.73
CA LYS A 677 13.83 -33.53 33.26
C LYS A 677 14.39 -33.14 31.86
N ASN A 678 15.70 -33.07 31.62
CA ASN A 678 16.83 -33.76 32.27
C ASN A 678 18.13 -32.88 32.38
N PRO A 679 19.38 -33.38 32.58
CA PRO A 679 20.36 -32.70 33.45
C PRO A 679 21.36 -31.74 32.78
N GLN A 680 22.06 -30.97 33.63
CA GLN A 680 23.41 -30.43 33.38
C GLN A 680 24.43 -31.03 34.37
N PRO A 681 25.72 -31.16 33.99
CA PRO A 681 26.73 -31.75 34.87
C PRO A 681 27.29 -30.75 35.89
N LYS A 682 27.27 -31.17 37.16
CA LYS A 682 28.22 -30.89 38.26
C LYS A 682 29.07 -29.60 38.18
N ILE A 683 28.89 -28.73 39.17
CA ILE A 683 29.98 -28.28 40.05
C ILE A 683 29.44 -28.29 41.49
N GLN A 684 30.30 -28.65 42.45
CA GLN A 684 29.99 -28.66 43.89
C GLN A 684 30.28 -27.25 44.47
N VAL A 685 29.77 -26.83 45.63
CA VAL A 685 30.26 -27.21 46.96
C VAL A 685 29.32 -26.63 48.04
N LYS A 686 29.10 -27.42 49.11
CA LYS A 686 28.91 -27.09 50.56
C LYS A 686 28.66 -25.62 50.97
N GLU A 687 27.87 -25.26 51.99
CA GLU A 687 27.04 -25.92 53.04
C GLU A 687 26.18 -24.78 53.68
N LYS A 688 25.28 -24.87 54.68
CA LYS A 688 24.90 -25.87 55.70
C LYS A 688 23.49 -25.58 56.27
N ASN A 689 23.03 -26.43 57.20
CA ASN A 689 22.14 -26.22 58.38
C ASN A 689 21.65 -24.79 58.72
N LYS A 690 20.44 -24.55 59.29
CA LYS A 690 19.58 -25.46 60.09
C LYS A 690 18.09 -25.00 60.16
N ASN A 691 17.22 -25.93 60.58
CA ASN A 691 15.78 -25.81 60.91
C ASN A 691 15.42 -24.55 61.75
N ASN A 692 14.18 -24.02 61.76
CA ASN A 692 12.99 -24.73 62.28
C ASN A 692 11.61 -24.15 61.84
N LYS A 693 10.53 -24.89 62.19
CA LYS A 693 9.11 -24.50 62.05
C LYS A 693 8.73 -23.26 62.90
N ILE A 694 7.66 -22.59 62.49
CA ILE A 694 6.66 -21.95 63.38
C ILE A 694 5.26 -22.34 62.88
N GLU A 695 4.32 -22.58 63.79
CA GLU A 695 2.87 -22.65 63.54
C GLU A 695 2.22 -21.43 64.22
N ASP A 696 1.24 -20.83 63.55
CA ASP A 696 0.28 -19.78 63.96
C ASP A 696 0.59 -18.85 65.15
N GLN A 697 0.89 -17.58 64.84
CA GLN A 697 0.22 -16.45 65.49
C GLN A 697 0.20 -15.19 64.62
N GLN A 698 -0.70 -14.26 64.97
CA GLN A 698 -1.10 -13.10 64.17
C GLN A 698 0.03 -12.09 63.94
N ILE A 699 0.15 -11.57 62.71
CA ILE A 699 0.80 -10.28 62.37
C ILE A 699 0.22 -9.78 61.03
N ALA A 700 0.05 -8.47 60.89
CA ALA A 700 -0.31 -7.75 59.66
C ALA A 700 0.74 -6.64 59.40
N PRO A 701 0.40 -5.59 58.63
CA PRO A 701 0.42 -5.46 57.17
C PRO A 701 1.87 -5.23 56.64
N ASN A 702 2.07 -4.75 55.39
CA ASN A 702 3.09 -3.72 55.01
C ASN A 702 3.25 -3.41 53.49
N ILE A 703 2.19 -2.98 52.77
CA ILE A 703 2.38 -2.30 51.46
C ILE A 703 1.57 -1.00 51.37
N VAL A 704 0.26 -1.01 51.63
CA VAL A 704 -0.57 0.23 51.67
C VAL A 704 -0.02 1.25 52.69
N GLN A 705 0.51 0.76 53.81
CA GLN A 705 1.18 1.61 54.79
C GLN A 705 2.50 2.22 54.28
N GLN A 706 3.20 1.63 53.29
CA GLN A 706 4.48 2.18 52.83
C GLN A 706 4.27 3.44 51.98
N GLU A 707 3.32 3.46 51.06
CA GLU A 707 3.05 4.65 50.24
C GLU A 707 2.43 5.80 51.07
N GLN A 708 1.51 5.48 52.00
CA GLN A 708 1.00 6.46 52.96
C GLN A 708 2.10 6.99 53.91
N ASN A 709 3.02 6.14 54.38
CA ASN A 709 4.19 6.58 55.14
C ASN A 709 5.11 7.48 54.30
N VAL A 710 5.29 7.22 53.01
CA VAL A 710 6.12 8.08 52.14
C VAL A 710 5.50 9.46 51.96
N VAL A 711 4.19 9.57 51.69
CA VAL A 711 3.53 10.89 51.56
C VAL A 711 3.58 11.66 52.89
N SER A 712 3.23 11.03 54.00
CA SER A 712 3.29 11.67 55.34
C SER A 712 4.71 11.97 55.82
N GLN A 713 5.73 11.23 55.39
CA GLN A 713 7.14 11.59 55.60
C GLN A 713 7.54 12.81 54.77
N LEU A 714 7.04 12.96 53.54
CA LEU A 714 7.26 14.16 52.72
C LEU A 714 6.52 15.38 53.31
N GLU A 715 5.25 15.23 53.72
CA GLU A 715 4.52 16.28 54.47
C GLU A 715 5.30 16.70 55.72
N LYS A 716 5.78 15.74 56.51
CA LYS A 716 6.56 16.04 57.70
C LYS A 716 7.90 16.72 57.36
N GLN A 717 8.62 16.28 56.33
CA GLN A 717 9.89 16.93 55.94
C GLN A 717 9.68 18.37 55.45
N VAL A 718 8.58 18.65 54.74
CA VAL A 718 8.21 20.03 54.37
C VAL A 718 7.80 20.84 55.61
N LEU A 719 7.02 20.28 56.53
CA LEU A 719 6.58 20.96 57.76
C LEU A 719 7.73 21.23 58.75
N ASP A 720 8.61 20.25 58.96
CA ASP A 720 9.83 20.40 59.76
C ASP A 720 10.74 21.47 59.13
N PHE A 721 10.87 21.52 57.80
CA PHE A 721 11.57 22.59 57.09
C PHE A 721 10.90 23.95 57.25
N VAL A 722 9.58 24.08 57.09
CA VAL A 722 8.83 25.34 57.35
C VAL A 722 9.16 25.90 58.73
N ASN A 723 9.29 25.03 59.73
CA ASN A 723 9.64 25.38 61.11
C ASN A 723 11.15 25.49 61.40
N SER A 724 12.04 25.02 60.51
CA SER A 724 13.50 25.08 60.71
C SER A 724 14.09 26.48 60.43
N LYS A 725 15.37 26.68 60.73
CA LYS A 725 16.12 27.91 60.38
C LYS A 725 16.79 27.85 59.00
N GLU A 726 16.55 26.79 58.23
CA GLU A 726 17.15 26.60 56.91
C GLU A 726 16.39 27.41 55.85
N SER A 727 17.11 27.90 54.83
CA SER A 727 16.54 28.68 53.74
C SER A 727 16.01 27.82 52.58
N GLU A 728 16.58 26.62 52.40
CA GLU A 728 16.32 25.73 51.27
C GLU A 728 16.29 24.24 51.71
N LEU A 729 15.42 23.43 51.11
CA LEU A 729 15.34 21.98 51.26
C LEU A 729 15.42 21.31 49.88
N ILE A 730 16.26 20.28 49.74
CA ILE A 730 16.63 19.70 48.43
C ILE A 730 16.28 18.21 48.34
N PHE A 731 15.28 17.88 47.52
CA PHE A 731 14.86 16.51 47.23
C PHE A 731 15.50 15.98 45.93
N LYS A 732 16.29 14.90 46.04
CA LYS A 732 16.95 14.24 44.88
C LYS A 732 16.34 12.89 44.59
N GLY A 733 16.15 12.56 43.30
CA GLY A 733 15.76 11.21 42.86
C GLY A 733 14.26 10.88 42.94
N GLN A 734 13.42 11.81 43.40
CA GLN A 734 11.97 11.63 43.53
C GLN A 734 11.29 11.24 42.20
N ASN A 735 10.30 10.34 42.26
CA ASN A 735 9.51 9.92 41.11
C ASN A 735 8.50 11.00 40.66
N SER A 736 7.65 10.72 39.66
CA SER A 736 6.67 11.69 39.14
C SER A 736 5.54 12.00 40.13
N PHE A 737 5.08 11.02 40.90
CA PHE A 737 4.03 11.17 41.91
C PHE A 737 4.54 11.98 43.11
N GLN A 738 5.68 11.59 43.67
CA GLN A 738 6.33 12.29 44.79
C GLN A 738 6.64 13.76 44.49
N ARG A 739 6.93 14.10 43.22
CA ARG A 739 7.12 15.50 42.81
C ARG A 739 5.82 16.29 42.62
N LYS A 740 4.69 15.64 42.28
CA LYS A 740 3.38 16.29 42.30
C LYS A 740 3.00 16.68 43.73
N GLU A 741 3.08 15.72 44.66
CA GLU A 741 2.86 15.95 46.10
C GLU A 741 3.77 17.07 46.63
N LEU A 742 5.09 17.05 46.35
CA LEU A 742 6.00 18.09 46.81
C LEU A 742 5.74 19.49 46.22
N HIS A 743 5.17 19.60 45.03
CA HIS A 743 4.73 20.89 44.48
C HIS A 743 3.43 21.36 45.17
N GLU A 744 2.43 20.49 45.31
CA GLU A 744 1.16 20.82 45.98
C GLU A 744 1.36 21.16 47.47
N LEU A 745 2.31 20.52 48.15
CA LEU A 745 2.71 20.87 49.52
C LEU A 745 3.47 22.19 49.60
N ALA A 746 4.28 22.53 48.61
CA ALA A 746 4.98 23.81 48.57
C ALA A 746 4.01 24.98 48.32
N GLU A 747 3.02 24.81 47.44
CA GLU A 747 1.91 25.76 47.27
C GLU A 747 1.10 25.90 48.58
N LYS A 748 0.69 24.77 49.19
CA LYS A 748 -0.04 24.70 50.48
C LYS A 748 0.65 25.42 51.64
N TYR A 749 1.98 25.40 51.68
CA TYR A 749 2.79 26.08 52.71
C TYR A 749 3.47 27.38 52.23
N ASN A 750 3.09 27.90 51.05
CA ASN A 750 3.56 29.15 50.46
C ASN A 750 5.10 29.26 50.38
N LEU A 751 5.73 28.19 49.86
CA LEU A 751 7.16 28.07 49.58
C LEU A 751 7.43 28.21 48.08
N ASN A 752 8.56 28.82 47.72
CA ASN A 752 9.07 28.77 46.35
C ASN A 752 9.51 27.34 46.01
N HIS A 753 9.24 26.86 44.80
CA HIS A 753 9.61 25.52 44.35
C HIS A 753 10.22 25.50 42.94
N GLU A 754 11.43 24.93 42.79
CA GLU A 754 12.11 24.82 41.51
C GLU A 754 12.53 23.37 41.21
N SER A 755 12.22 22.88 40.00
CA SER A 755 12.59 21.54 39.52
C SER A 755 13.69 21.62 38.47
N ILE A 756 14.92 21.24 38.82
CA ILE A 756 16.12 21.38 37.99
C ILE A 756 16.59 20.01 37.47
N GLY A 757 16.89 19.93 36.15
CA GLY A 757 17.65 18.83 35.53
C GLY A 757 16.95 18.08 34.37
N ASN A 758 17.74 17.66 33.39
CA ASN A 758 17.26 16.93 32.20
C ASN A 758 17.40 15.39 32.35
N ASN A 759 16.27 14.70 32.13
CA ASN A 759 16.13 13.29 31.70
C ASN A 759 17.08 12.20 32.22
N LYS A 760 17.45 12.22 33.50
CA LYS A 760 17.49 11.00 34.35
C LYS A 760 17.67 11.23 35.85
N LEU A 761 18.23 12.36 36.26
CA LEU A 761 18.31 12.80 37.66
C LEU A 761 17.67 14.18 37.77
N LYS A 762 16.42 14.23 38.27
CA LYS A 762 15.74 15.49 38.58
C LYS A 762 15.85 15.78 40.07
N THR A 763 16.11 17.05 40.40
CA THR A 763 16.18 17.57 41.77
C THR A 763 15.10 18.63 41.93
N LEU A 764 14.38 18.59 43.05
CA LEU A 764 13.37 19.58 43.40
C LEU A 764 13.85 20.33 44.65
N ILE A 765 13.91 21.66 44.58
CA ILE A 765 14.34 22.55 45.65
C ILE A 765 13.13 23.33 46.14
N LEU A 766 12.91 23.35 47.45
CA LEU A 766 11.95 24.23 48.12
C LEU A 766 12.72 25.33 48.85
N SER A 767 12.26 26.59 48.79
CA SER A 767 12.90 27.70 49.51
C SER A 767 11.89 28.66 50.13
N LYS A 768 12.27 29.27 51.25
CA LYS A 768 11.39 30.18 52.02
C LYS A 768 11.35 31.58 51.40
N ILE A 769 10.15 32.14 51.26
CA ILE A 769 9.94 33.49 50.73
C ILE A 769 10.44 34.53 51.76
N GLN A 770 11.60 35.14 51.49
CA GLN A 770 12.17 36.18 52.36
C GLN A 770 11.54 37.56 52.06
N ASN A 771 10.42 37.86 52.72
CA ASN A 771 9.83 39.19 52.69
C ASN A 771 10.56 40.14 53.66
N GLY A 772 11.23 41.15 53.11
CA GLY A 772 11.93 42.18 53.89
C GLY A 772 11.00 43.26 54.43
N ASN A 773 11.25 43.67 55.68
CA ASN A 773 10.70 44.85 56.38
C ASN A 773 9.16 44.91 56.60
N GLN A 774 8.74 44.53 57.80
CA GLN A 774 8.65 45.53 58.88
C GLN A 774 9.13 44.94 60.21
N SER A 775 9.56 45.80 61.14
CA SER A 775 10.34 45.42 62.32
C SER A 775 9.82 46.04 63.61
N ASN A 776 9.98 45.30 64.72
CA ASN A 776 9.87 45.72 66.13
C ASN A 776 8.47 46.26 66.56
N LEU A 777 7.85 45.77 67.63
CA LEU A 777 8.40 45.75 68.99
C LEU A 777 7.71 44.70 69.90
N GLN A 778 8.54 44.07 70.74
CA GLN A 778 8.33 43.66 72.15
C GLN A 778 7.16 42.71 72.55
N GLN A 779 7.53 41.74 73.39
CA GLN A 779 6.65 40.83 74.14
C GLN A 779 6.27 41.43 75.51
N ASN A 780 5.57 40.61 76.32
CA ASN A 780 5.27 40.69 77.76
C ASN A 780 3.82 41.11 78.10
N ASP A 781 3.10 40.44 79.01
CA ASP A 781 3.39 39.28 79.89
C ASP A 781 2.17 38.34 79.99
N GLU A 782 2.36 37.08 80.45
CA GLU A 782 1.67 36.56 81.66
C GLU A 782 2.19 35.18 82.15
N GLU A 783 2.70 35.19 83.39
CA GLU A 783 2.73 34.16 84.45
C GLU A 783 3.37 32.74 84.33
N LYS A 784 4.21 32.45 85.37
CA LYS A 784 4.40 31.18 86.13
C LYS A 784 5.17 30.03 85.44
N ILE A 785 6.18 29.38 86.05
CA ILE A 785 6.43 29.07 87.49
C ILE A 785 7.95 28.81 87.76
N GLU A 786 8.44 29.19 88.96
CA GLU A 786 9.58 28.66 89.79
C GLU A 786 10.98 28.28 89.19
N ILE A 787 12.13 28.23 89.89
CA ILE A 787 12.67 28.79 91.16
C ILE A 787 14.23 28.70 91.05
N THR A 788 14.98 29.71 91.53
CA THR A 788 16.21 29.62 92.38
C THR A 788 16.95 30.97 92.45
N ASP A 789 17.12 31.51 93.66
CA ASP A 789 18.36 32.05 94.27
C ASP A 789 19.40 32.82 93.40
N ASN A 790 19.94 34.00 93.74
CA ASN A 790 20.23 34.59 95.06
C ASN A 790 20.96 35.98 94.89
N ASN A 791 20.75 36.95 95.80
CA ASN A 791 21.64 38.13 96.09
C ASN A 791 21.88 39.22 94.97
N LYS A 792 22.13 40.52 95.22
CA LYS A 792 22.16 41.36 96.46
C LYS A 792 22.11 42.89 96.18
N SER A 793 21.59 43.65 97.14
CA SER A 793 22.01 45.02 97.56
C SER A 793 21.69 46.30 96.73
N ASN A 794 20.68 47.05 97.22
CA ASN A 794 20.75 48.44 97.76
C ASN A 794 20.98 49.71 96.88
N ASN A 795 20.07 50.69 97.12
CA ASN A 795 20.29 52.15 97.31
C ASN A 795 20.65 53.05 96.09
N GLN A 796 20.29 54.34 96.01
CA GLN A 796 19.35 55.20 96.78
C GLN A 796 18.98 56.50 96.00
N ILE A 797 17.73 56.97 96.16
CA ILE A 797 17.27 58.37 96.36
C ILE A 797 17.68 59.51 95.36
N ILE A 798 16.64 60.13 94.76
CA ILE A 798 16.29 61.59 94.56
C ILE A 798 17.45 62.61 94.37
N ASP A 799 17.45 63.56 93.40
CA ASP A 799 16.64 64.80 93.46
C ASP A 799 16.49 65.65 92.17
N ASP A 800 15.55 66.60 92.28
CA ASP A 800 15.01 67.69 91.43
C ASP A 800 15.64 68.21 90.08
N ALA A 801 14.74 68.27 89.08
CA ALA A 801 14.25 69.47 88.34
C ALA A 801 15.14 70.50 87.57
N LYS A 802 14.59 70.92 86.41
CA LYS A 802 14.82 72.19 85.65
C LYS A 802 16.18 72.45 84.95
N VAL A 803 16.38 71.85 83.77
CA VAL A 803 16.95 72.56 82.60
C VAL A 803 16.20 72.16 81.32
N ASP A 804 15.18 72.93 80.92
CA ASP A 804 14.49 72.74 79.63
C ASP A 804 14.66 73.95 78.71
N LYS A 805 15.34 73.74 77.57
CA LYS A 805 15.07 74.27 76.21
C LYS A 805 16.28 74.20 75.28
N SER A 806 17.51 74.38 75.78
CA SER A 806 18.72 74.40 74.93
C SER A 806 19.01 73.05 74.26
N GLN A 807 18.97 71.94 75.02
CA GLN A 807 19.30 70.60 74.52
C GLN A 807 18.28 70.00 73.53
N LYS A 808 17.11 70.63 73.33
CA LYS A 808 16.12 70.16 72.35
C LYS A 808 16.49 70.58 70.92
N LEU A 809 17.09 71.76 70.72
CA LEU A 809 17.36 72.29 69.39
C LEU A 809 18.54 71.58 68.69
N GLU A 810 19.64 71.35 69.42
CA GLU A 810 20.81 70.65 68.89
C GLU A 810 20.49 69.19 68.50
N LYS A 811 19.70 68.48 69.32
CA LYS A 811 19.25 67.12 69.00
C LYS A 811 18.38 67.07 67.75
N GLN A 812 17.54 68.08 67.51
CA GLN A 812 16.70 68.17 66.31
C GLN A 812 17.55 68.42 65.05
N GLN A 813 18.56 69.29 65.12
CA GLN A 813 19.48 69.54 64.00
C GLN A 813 20.39 68.33 63.70
N GLN A 814 20.90 67.66 64.73
CA GLN A 814 21.68 66.41 64.56
C GLN A 814 20.85 65.28 63.94
N GLN A 815 19.58 65.12 64.33
CA GLN A 815 18.68 64.14 63.70
C GLN A 815 18.41 64.47 62.22
N GLN A 816 18.19 65.74 61.87
CA GLN A 816 18.01 66.13 60.46
C GLN A 816 19.27 65.90 59.62
N GLN A 817 20.47 66.19 60.13
CA GLN A 817 21.73 65.90 59.43
C GLN A 817 21.96 64.39 59.27
N GLN A 818 21.68 63.57 60.29
CA GLN A 818 21.78 62.11 60.18
C GLN A 818 20.78 61.54 59.17
N GLN A 819 19.54 62.03 59.13
CA GLN A 819 18.55 61.62 58.13
C GLN A 819 18.97 62.00 56.69
N GLN A 820 19.52 63.21 56.49
CA GLN A 820 20.03 63.61 55.17
C GLN A 820 21.24 62.76 54.72
N GLN A 821 22.17 62.44 55.64
CA GLN A 821 23.29 61.55 55.32
C GLN A 821 22.84 60.12 55.01
N GLN A 822 21.86 59.58 55.75
CA GLN A 822 21.28 58.25 55.45
C GLN A 822 20.55 58.23 54.10
N GLN A 823 19.78 59.27 53.76
CA GLN A 823 19.13 59.38 52.45
C GLN A 823 20.15 59.49 51.30
N GLN A 824 21.24 60.25 51.46
CA GLN A 824 22.31 60.30 50.46
C GLN A 824 23.04 58.96 50.30
N GLN A 825 23.32 58.24 51.39
CA GLN A 825 23.89 56.89 51.31
C GLN A 825 22.95 55.88 50.64
N GLN A 826 21.65 55.92 50.94
CA GLN A 826 20.65 55.06 50.27
C GLN A 826 20.53 55.38 48.77
N GLN A 827 20.54 56.66 48.38
CA GLN A 827 20.54 57.05 46.96
C GLN A 827 21.83 56.60 46.24
N GLN A 828 23.00 56.71 46.87
CA GLN A 828 24.25 56.20 46.29
C GLN A 828 24.24 54.68 46.15
N GLN A 829 23.74 53.93 47.15
CA GLN A 829 23.59 52.47 47.05
C GLN A 829 22.59 52.07 45.96
N GLN A 830 21.44 52.75 45.82
CA GLN A 830 20.50 52.50 44.73
C GLN A 830 21.10 52.81 43.35
N GLN A 831 21.87 53.89 43.20
CA GLN A 831 22.57 54.18 41.94
C GLN A 831 23.64 53.13 41.61
N GLN A 832 24.40 52.64 42.60
CA GLN A 832 25.36 51.54 42.38
C GLN A 832 24.65 50.23 42.01
N GLN A 833 23.53 49.89 42.64
CA GLN A 833 22.74 48.71 42.28
C GLN A 833 22.15 48.83 40.87
N GLN A 834 21.63 50.00 40.48
CA GLN A 834 21.15 50.23 39.11
C GLN A 834 22.28 50.14 38.07
N GLN A 835 23.47 50.67 38.36
CA GLN A 835 24.63 50.52 37.46
C GLN A 835 25.08 49.04 37.35
N GLN A 836 25.09 48.28 38.44
CA GLN A 836 25.39 46.84 38.40
C GLN A 836 24.34 46.05 37.61
N GLN A 837 23.04 46.35 37.78
CA GLN A 837 21.98 45.72 36.99
C GLN A 837 22.08 46.07 35.50
N GLN A 838 22.39 47.31 35.14
CA GLN A 838 22.63 47.70 33.74
C GLN A 838 23.85 47.00 33.14
N GLN A 839 24.95 46.86 33.89
CA GLN A 839 26.12 46.10 33.43
C GLN A 839 25.80 44.60 33.24
N GLN A 840 25.03 43.99 34.15
CA GLN A 840 24.59 42.59 34.00
C GLN A 840 23.66 42.41 32.79
N GLN A 841 22.71 43.34 32.56
CA GLN A 841 21.85 43.30 31.37
C GLN A 841 22.65 43.47 30.07
N GLN A 842 23.65 44.36 30.03
CA GLN A 842 24.53 44.50 28.87
C GLN A 842 25.37 43.25 28.63
N GLN A 843 25.89 42.59 29.67
CA GLN A 843 26.60 41.31 29.53
C GLN A 843 25.68 40.19 29.04
N GLN A 844 24.45 40.10 29.53
CA GLN A 844 23.46 39.12 29.04
C GLN A 844 23.07 39.38 27.58
N GLN A 845 22.87 40.63 27.16
CA GLN A 845 22.62 40.97 25.76
C GLN A 845 23.81 40.63 24.85
N GLN A 846 25.05 40.89 25.29
CA GLN A 846 26.25 40.49 24.52
C GLN A 846 26.37 38.96 24.40
N GLN A 847 26.08 38.21 25.46
CA GLN A 847 26.07 36.73 25.41
C GLN A 847 24.97 36.19 24.47
N GLN A 848 23.75 36.78 24.51
CA GLN A 848 22.67 36.41 23.58
C GLN A 848 23.04 36.72 22.12
N GLN A 849 23.66 37.88 21.85
CA GLN A 849 24.13 38.21 20.50
C GLN A 849 25.24 37.26 20.02
N GLN A 850 26.18 36.87 20.89
CA GLN A 850 27.20 35.86 20.54
C GLN A 850 26.58 34.48 20.27
N GLN A 851 25.58 34.06 21.05
CA GLN A 851 24.87 32.80 20.80
C GLN A 851 24.08 32.83 19.48
N GLN A 852 23.39 33.94 19.16
CA GLN A 852 22.71 34.12 17.88
C GLN A 852 23.68 34.11 16.69
N GLN A 853 24.85 34.76 16.81
CA GLN A 853 25.88 34.71 15.77
C GLN A 853 26.45 33.29 15.59
N GLN A 854 26.66 32.53 16.67
CA GLN A 854 27.09 31.12 16.57
C GLN A 854 26.01 30.24 15.93
N GLN A 855 24.72 30.43 16.26
CA GLN A 855 23.62 29.71 15.61
C GLN A 855 23.50 30.06 14.12
N GLN A 856 23.65 31.33 13.73
CA GLN A 856 23.66 31.73 12.32
C GLN A 856 24.87 31.14 11.57
N GLN A 857 26.06 31.11 12.17
CA GLN A 857 27.22 30.44 11.56
C GLN A 857 27.02 28.93 11.40
N GLN A 858 26.41 28.25 12.37
CA GLN A 858 26.07 26.82 12.26
C GLN A 858 25.01 26.57 11.17
N GLN A 859 23.98 27.42 11.06
CA GLN A 859 22.99 27.33 9.99
C GLN A 859 23.61 27.57 8.60
N GLN A 860 24.51 28.55 8.47
CA GLN A 860 25.24 28.77 7.22
C GLN A 860 26.15 27.60 6.86
N GLN A 861 26.84 26.98 7.82
CA GLN A 861 27.63 25.76 7.59
C GLN A 861 26.76 24.57 7.17
N GLN A 862 25.60 24.39 7.80
CA GLN A 862 24.64 23.34 7.38
C GLN A 862 24.08 23.59 5.98
N GLN A 863 23.74 24.84 5.63
CA GLN A 863 23.30 25.19 4.27
C GLN A 863 24.42 24.97 3.23
N GLN A 864 25.67 25.32 3.54
CA GLN A 864 26.80 25.03 2.66
C GLN A 864 27.04 23.52 2.49
N GLN A 865 26.92 22.72 3.55
CA GLN A 865 27.00 21.26 3.45
C GLN A 865 25.84 20.67 2.62
N GLN A 866 24.61 21.14 2.80
CA GLN A 866 23.47 20.73 1.97
C GLN A 866 23.65 21.12 0.51
N GLN A 867 24.15 22.32 0.21
CA GLN A 867 24.47 22.73 -1.17
C GLN A 867 25.59 21.88 -1.78
N GLN A 868 26.64 21.54 -1.03
CA GLN A 868 27.68 20.63 -1.51
C GLN A 868 27.14 19.21 -1.76
N GLN A 869 26.27 18.68 -0.90
CA GLN A 869 25.61 17.39 -1.12
C GLN A 869 24.67 17.42 -2.35
N GLN A 870 23.90 18.49 -2.53
CA GLN A 870 23.06 18.67 -3.73
C GLN A 870 23.91 18.78 -5.01
N GLN A 871 25.04 19.51 -4.98
CA GLN A 871 25.95 19.57 -6.13
C GLN A 871 26.60 18.21 -6.43
N GLN A 872 26.99 17.43 -5.42
CA GLN A 872 27.50 16.07 -5.62
C GLN A 872 26.41 15.13 -6.18
N GLN A 873 25.17 15.21 -5.69
CA GLN A 873 24.05 14.44 -6.25
C GLN A 873 23.73 14.84 -7.69
N GLN A 874 23.75 16.14 -8.02
CA GLN A 874 23.58 16.62 -9.40
C GLN A 874 24.72 16.15 -10.31
N GLN A 875 25.97 16.17 -9.86
CA GLN A 875 27.10 15.62 -10.63
C GLN A 875 26.98 14.11 -10.84
N GLN A 876 26.56 13.34 -9.83
CA GLN A 876 26.31 11.90 -9.98
C GLN A 876 25.13 11.62 -10.93
N GLN A 877 24.04 12.39 -10.86
CA GLN A 877 22.92 12.28 -11.79
C GLN A 877 23.33 12.65 -13.23
N GLN A 878 24.13 13.71 -13.42
CA GLN A 878 24.66 14.07 -14.74
C GLN A 878 25.59 12.99 -15.29
N GLN A 879 26.46 12.38 -14.47
CA GLN A 879 27.29 11.25 -14.90
C GLN A 879 26.46 10.01 -15.26
N GLN A 880 25.42 9.69 -14.48
CA GLN A 880 24.50 8.59 -14.82
C GLN A 880 23.70 8.87 -16.09
N GLN A 881 23.22 10.11 -16.29
CA GLN A 881 22.55 10.51 -17.53
C GLN A 881 23.49 10.46 -18.74
N GLN A 882 24.75 10.90 -18.61
CA GLN A 882 25.74 10.76 -19.68
C GLN A 882 26.06 9.29 -20.00
N GLN A 883 26.20 8.42 -18.99
CA GLN A 883 26.37 6.98 -19.22
C GLN A 883 25.15 6.34 -19.87
N GLN A 884 23.92 6.71 -19.47
CA GLN A 884 22.69 6.22 -20.11
C GLN A 884 22.55 6.74 -21.54
N GLN A 885 22.89 8.02 -21.82
CA GLN A 885 22.90 8.57 -23.17
C GLN A 885 23.96 7.89 -24.05
N GLN A 886 25.17 7.60 -23.54
CA GLN A 886 26.18 6.84 -24.27
C GLN A 886 25.73 5.41 -24.56
N GLN A 887 25.09 4.72 -23.59
CA GLN A 887 24.51 3.39 -23.83
C GLN A 887 23.36 3.42 -24.84
N GLN A 888 22.49 4.42 -24.78
CA GLN A 888 21.41 4.60 -25.77
C GLN A 888 21.96 4.93 -27.16
N GLN A 889 22.99 5.78 -27.27
CA GLN A 889 23.66 6.05 -28.55
C GLN A 889 24.35 4.81 -29.11
N GLN A 890 25.02 4.01 -28.28
CA GLN A 890 25.60 2.73 -28.72
C GLN A 890 24.52 1.72 -29.16
N GLN A 891 23.39 1.62 -28.44
CA GLN A 891 22.27 0.77 -28.85
C GLN A 891 21.60 1.27 -30.14
N GLN A 892 21.43 2.59 -30.31
CA GLN A 892 20.92 3.18 -31.55
C GLN A 892 21.88 2.98 -32.72
N GLN A 893 23.19 3.12 -32.53
CA GLN A 893 24.18 2.81 -33.56
C GLN A 893 24.19 1.32 -33.93
N GLN A 894 24.07 0.41 -32.96
CA GLN A 894 23.94 -1.03 -33.24
C GLN A 894 22.63 -1.36 -33.97
N GLN A 895 21.50 -0.74 -33.59
CA GLN A 895 20.22 -0.90 -34.30
C GLN A 895 20.27 -0.30 -35.71
N GLN A 896 20.89 0.86 -35.91
CA GLN A 896 21.09 1.44 -37.24
C GLN A 896 22.03 0.59 -38.11
N GLN A 897 23.11 0.03 -37.56
CA GLN A 897 23.96 -0.91 -38.29
C GLN A 897 23.22 -2.22 -38.64
N GLN A 898 22.40 -2.77 -37.73
CA GLN A 898 21.57 -3.93 -38.04
C GLN A 898 20.49 -3.61 -39.09
N GLN A 899 19.85 -2.44 -39.03
CA GLN A 899 18.91 -1.99 -40.05
C GLN A 899 19.58 -1.74 -41.39
N GLN A 900 20.77 -1.15 -41.44
CA GLN A 900 21.55 -0.98 -42.67
C GLN A 900 21.99 -2.32 -43.25
N GLN A 901 22.41 -3.29 -42.42
CA GLN A 901 22.73 -4.64 -42.88
C GLN A 901 21.47 -5.37 -43.41
N GLN A 902 20.32 -5.24 -42.74
CA GLN A 902 19.05 -5.80 -43.23
C GLN A 902 18.59 -5.12 -44.52
N GLN A 903 18.73 -3.79 -44.65
CA GLN A 903 18.42 -3.07 -45.89
C GLN A 903 19.38 -3.44 -47.02
N GLN A 904 20.68 -3.61 -46.75
CA GLN A 904 21.63 -4.10 -47.75
C GLN A 904 21.33 -5.55 -48.18
N GLN A 905 20.96 -6.43 -47.24
CA GLN A 905 20.52 -7.79 -47.58
C GLN A 905 19.21 -7.80 -48.37
N GLN A 906 18.24 -6.95 -48.02
CA GLN A 906 17.01 -6.78 -48.80
C GLN A 906 17.27 -6.18 -50.18
N GLN A 907 18.17 -5.20 -50.31
CA GLN A 907 18.57 -4.65 -51.61
C GLN A 907 19.33 -5.67 -52.45
N GLN A 908 20.21 -6.50 -51.86
CA GLN A 908 20.85 -7.60 -52.58
C GLN A 908 19.86 -8.68 -53.01
N GLN A 909 18.88 -9.03 -52.16
CA GLN A 909 17.81 -9.97 -52.53
C GLN A 909 16.89 -9.37 -53.61
N GLN A 910 16.55 -8.08 -53.54
CA GLN A 910 15.79 -7.39 -54.58
C GLN A 910 16.58 -7.26 -55.89
N GLN A 911 17.89 -7.01 -55.84
CA GLN A 911 18.74 -7.02 -57.03
C GLN A 911 18.87 -8.42 -57.64
N GLN A 912 18.99 -9.48 -56.83
CA GLN A 912 18.98 -10.86 -57.32
C GLN A 912 17.61 -11.24 -57.91
N GLN A 913 16.50 -10.85 -57.29
CA GLN A 913 15.16 -11.04 -57.83
C GLN A 913 14.94 -10.22 -59.11
N GLN A 914 15.44 -8.98 -59.19
CA GLN A 914 15.39 -8.16 -60.41
C GLN A 914 16.28 -8.74 -61.51
N GLN A 915 17.45 -9.30 -61.20
CA GLN A 915 18.29 -10.00 -62.19
C GLN A 915 17.63 -11.29 -62.67
N GLN A 916 17.00 -12.08 -61.78
CA GLN A 916 16.22 -13.26 -62.19
C GLN A 916 14.99 -12.87 -63.02
N GLN A 917 14.27 -11.81 -62.64
CA GLN A 917 13.15 -11.27 -63.43
C GLN A 917 13.63 -10.69 -64.76
N GLN A 918 14.78 -10.03 -64.83
CA GLN A 918 15.38 -9.56 -66.10
C GLN A 918 15.84 -10.71 -66.98
N GLN A 919 16.38 -11.80 -66.42
CA GLN A 919 16.71 -13.00 -67.20
C GLN A 919 15.45 -13.71 -67.71
N GLN A 920 14.40 -13.83 -66.89
CA GLN A 920 13.10 -14.36 -67.33
C GLN A 920 12.44 -13.45 -68.36
N GLN A 921 12.50 -12.13 -68.19
CA GLN A 921 12.01 -11.15 -69.16
C GLN A 921 12.85 -11.14 -70.43
N GLN A 922 14.16 -11.38 -70.39
CA GLN A 922 14.98 -11.54 -71.61
C GLN A 922 14.65 -12.84 -72.35
N GLN A 923 14.40 -13.95 -71.65
CA GLN A 923 13.91 -15.19 -72.28
C GLN A 923 12.51 -15.00 -72.89
N GLN A 924 11.60 -14.35 -72.18
CA GLN A 924 10.28 -14.00 -72.70
C GLN A 924 10.36 -12.97 -73.84
N GLN A 925 11.28 -12.01 -73.81
CA GLN A 925 11.52 -11.05 -74.88
C GLN A 925 12.16 -11.69 -76.10
N GLN A 926 13.01 -12.72 -75.97
CA GLN A 926 13.50 -13.47 -77.12
C GLN A 926 12.37 -14.27 -77.79
N GLN A 927 11.49 -14.90 -77.01
CA GLN A 927 10.29 -15.58 -77.53
C GLN A 927 9.30 -14.57 -78.16
N GLN A 928 9.08 -13.42 -77.52
CA GLN A 928 8.23 -12.35 -78.05
C GLN A 928 8.87 -11.64 -79.24
N GLN A 929 10.20 -11.52 -79.36
CA GLN A 929 10.86 -10.96 -80.54
C GLN A 929 10.71 -11.87 -81.77
N GLN A 930 10.74 -13.20 -81.59
CA GLN A 930 10.41 -14.12 -82.69
C GLN A 930 8.96 -13.97 -83.15
N GLN A 931 8.00 -13.75 -82.24
CA GLN A 931 6.61 -13.46 -82.59
C GLN A 931 6.42 -12.03 -83.16
N GLN A 932 7.14 -11.04 -82.62
CA GLN A 932 7.06 -9.64 -83.06
C GLN A 932 7.75 -9.40 -84.40
N GLN A 933 8.79 -10.15 -84.78
CA GLN A 933 9.34 -10.05 -86.14
C GLN A 933 8.29 -10.43 -87.21
N GLN A 934 7.39 -11.37 -86.91
CA GLN A 934 6.26 -11.71 -87.79
C GLN A 934 5.17 -10.61 -87.80
N GLN A 935 4.96 -9.90 -86.69
CA GLN A 935 3.98 -8.80 -86.61
C GLN A 935 4.51 -7.44 -87.10
N GLN A 936 5.80 -7.16 -86.96
CA GLN A 936 6.43 -5.89 -87.33
C GLN A 936 6.43 -5.66 -88.84
N GLN A 937 6.54 -6.72 -89.66
CA GLN A 937 6.36 -6.62 -91.11
C GLN A 937 4.94 -6.14 -91.49
N GLN A 938 3.92 -6.42 -90.67
CA GLN A 938 2.56 -5.94 -90.88
C GLN A 938 2.34 -4.52 -90.30
N GLN A 939 2.95 -4.20 -89.16
CA GLN A 939 2.78 -2.89 -88.50
C GLN A 939 3.61 -1.76 -89.12
N GLN A 940 4.74 -2.04 -89.78
CA GLN A 940 5.56 -1.01 -90.44
C GLN A 940 4.81 -0.23 -91.52
N GLN A 941 3.82 -0.84 -92.19
CA GLN A 941 2.98 -0.13 -93.16
C GLN A 941 1.96 0.84 -92.52
N GLN A 942 1.62 0.67 -91.24
CA GLN A 942 0.64 1.52 -90.56
C GLN A 942 1.28 2.70 -89.81
N GLN A 943 2.50 2.54 -89.29
CA GLN A 943 3.13 3.59 -88.46
C GLN A 943 3.58 4.84 -89.23
N GLN A 944 3.86 4.75 -90.54
CA GLN A 944 4.22 5.92 -91.35
C GLN A 944 3.12 6.98 -91.41
N GLN A 945 1.84 6.60 -91.31
CA GLN A 945 0.72 7.55 -91.32
C GLN A 945 0.54 8.29 -89.97
N GLN A 946 0.98 7.71 -88.84
CA GLN A 946 0.82 8.34 -87.53
C GLN A 946 1.94 9.34 -87.19
N GLN A 947 3.14 9.19 -87.76
CA GLN A 947 4.27 10.07 -87.45
C GLN A 947 4.05 11.55 -87.84
N GLN A 948 3.24 11.84 -88.87
CA GLN A 948 2.92 13.21 -89.26
C GLN A 948 2.03 13.95 -88.25
N GLN A 949 1.17 13.24 -87.49
CA GLN A 949 0.28 13.88 -86.51
C GLN A 949 1.01 14.26 -85.20
N GLN A 950 2.04 13.50 -84.80
CA GLN A 950 2.76 13.77 -83.54
C GLN A 950 3.62 15.04 -83.58
N GLN A 951 4.13 15.46 -84.75
CA GLN A 951 4.98 16.64 -84.86
C GLN A 951 4.24 17.95 -84.50
N GLN A 952 2.93 18.05 -84.74
CA GLN A 952 2.15 19.24 -84.37
C GLN A 952 1.92 19.36 -82.85
N GLN A 953 1.83 18.24 -82.12
CA GLN A 953 1.62 18.28 -80.66
C GLN A 953 2.89 18.69 -79.89
N GLN A 954 4.08 18.38 -80.40
CA GLN A 954 5.34 18.72 -79.72
C GLN A 954 5.60 20.23 -79.63
N GLN A 955 5.15 21.02 -80.61
CA GLN A 955 5.33 22.48 -80.59
C GLN A 955 4.53 23.18 -79.49
N GLN A 956 3.34 22.67 -79.14
CA GLN A 956 2.53 23.26 -78.06
C GLN A 956 3.09 23.00 -76.65
N GLN A 957 3.74 21.84 -76.44
CA GLN A 957 4.32 21.51 -75.12
C GLN A 957 5.57 22.35 -74.79
N GLN A 958 6.37 22.75 -75.78
CA GLN A 958 7.56 23.58 -75.55
C GLN A 958 7.23 24.97 -74.99
N GLN A 959 6.10 25.58 -75.39
CA GLN A 959 5.68 26.88 -74.86
C GLN A 959 5.26 26.81 -73.38
N GLN A 960 4.67 25.70 -72.92
CA GLN A 960 4.30 25.52 -71.51
C GLN A 960 5.53 25.35 -70.60
N GLN A 961 6.59 24.69 -71.06
CA GLN A 961 7.81 24.49 -70.27
C GLN A 961 8.56 25.82 -69.99
N GLN A 962 8.56 26.76 -70.92
CA GLN A 962 9.21 28.07 -70.71
C GLN A 962 8.54 28.91 -69.61
N GLN A 963 7.21 28.84 -69.48
CA GLN A 963 6.50 29.56 -68.40
C GLN A 963 6.80 28.98 -67.01
N GLN A 964 6.95 27.66 -66.88
CA GLN A 964 7.30 27.03 -65.59
C GLN A 964 8.74 27.36 -65.13
N GLN A 965 9.69 27.50 -66.06
CA GLN A 965 11.07 27.88 -65.70
C GLN A 965 11.17 29.31 -65.12
N GLN A 966 10.36 30.26 -65.60
CA GLN A 966 10.34 31.62 -65.05
C GLN A 966 9.82 31.66 -63.60
N GLN A 967 8.82 30.84 -63.26
CA GLN A 967 8.31 30.75 -61.88
C GLN A 967 9.35 30.14 -60.91
N GLN A 968 10.14 29.15 -61.34
CA GLN A 968 11.20 28.58 -60.51
C GLN A 968 12.34 29.58 -60.22
N GLN A 969 12.70 30.44 -61.18
CA GLN A 969 13.72 31.48 -60.96
C GLN A 969 13.29 32.53 -59.91
N GLN A 970 12.01 32.91 -59.87
CA GLN A 970 11.52 33.83 -58.83
C GLN A 970 11.57 33.22 -57.42
N GLN A 971 11.27 31.92 -57.28
CA GLN A 971 11.39 31.24 -55.99
C GLN A 971 12.84 31.13 -55.50
N GLN A 972 13.81 30.91 -56.40
CA GLN A 972 15.23 30.88 -56.03
C GLN A 972 15.75 32.23 -55.54
N GLN A 973 15.29 33.35 -56.12
CA GLN A 973 15.66 34.70 -55.64
C GLN A 973 15.14 34.98 -54.22
N GLN A 974 13.92 34.54 -53.89
CA GLN A 974 13.39 34.67 -52.52
C GLN A 974 14.17 33.83 -51.50
N GLN A 975 14.61 32.61 -51.85
CA GLN A 975 15.44 31.79 -50.98
C GLN A 975 16.84 32.41 -50.74
N GLN A 976 17.44 33.05 -51.76
CA GLN A 976 18.72 33.76 -51.59
C GLN A 976 18.61 34.95 -50.63
N GLN A 977 17.51 35.72 -50.67
CA GLN A 977 17.29 36.81 -49.71
C GLN A 977 17.15 36.30 -48.26
N GLN A 978 16.47 35.17 -48.04
CA GLN A 978 16.38 34.55 -46.71
C GLN A 978 17.76 34.05 -46.21
N GLN A 979 18.59 33.48 -47.08
CA GLN A 979 19.95 33.07 -46.72
C GLN A 979 20.85 34.25 -46.34
N GLN A 980 20.73 35.41 -47.02
CA GLN A 980 21.48 36.62 -46.64
C GLN A 980 21.06 37.16 -45.27
N GLN A 981 19.77 37.12 -44.92
CA GLN A 981 19.30 37.50 -43.57
C GLN A 981 19.84 36.55 -42.49
N GLN A 982 19.87 35.23 -42.75
CA GLN A 982 20.46 34.26 -41.81
C GLN A 982 21.97 34.47 -41.64
N GLN A 983 22.71 34.82 -42.70
CA GLN A 983 24.15 35.14 -42.58
C GLN A 983 24.40 36.40 -41.76
N GLN A 984 23.57 37.44 -41.87
CA GLN A 984 23.67 38.63 -41.01
C GLN A 984 23.41 38.30 -39.53
N GLN A 985 22.43 37.44 -39.22
CA GLN A 985 22.21 36.98 -37.85
C GLN A 985 23.38 36.15 -37.30
N GLN A 986 23.98 35.28 -38.12
CA GLN A 986 25.18 34.52 -37.72
C GLN A 986 26.39 35.43 -37.47
N GLN A 987 26.59 36.50 -38.25
CA GLN A 987 27.65 37.47 -38.00
C GLN A 987 27.44 38.24 -36.68
N GLN A 988 26.20 38.62 -36.34
CA GLN A 988 25.89 39.22 -35.04
C GLN A 988 26.16 38.25 -33.87
N GLN A 989 25.80 36.97 -34.02
CA GLN A 989 26.12 35.95 -33.00
C GLN A 989 27.63 35.72 -32.84
N GLN A 990 28.41 35.74 -33.94
CA GLN A 990 29.87 35.64 -33.86
C GLN A 990 30.50 36.85 -33.18
N GLN A 991 30.00 38.07 -33.41
CA GLN A 991 30.47 39.26 -32.68
C GLN A 991 30.16 39.18 -31.17
N GLN A 992 28.97 38.70 -30.78
CA GLN A 992 28.65 38.46 -29.37
C GLN A 992 29.55 37.38 -28.75
N GLN A 993 29.84 36.29 -29.47
CA GLN A 993 30.77 35.26 -28.98
C GLN A 993 32.21 35.79 -28.82
N GLN A 994 32.69 36.66 -29.73
CA GLN A 994 34.00 37.30 -29.57
C GLN A 994 34.05 38.25 -28.37
N GLN A 995 32.98 39.02 -28.09
CA GLN A 995 32.90 39.84 -26.88
C GLN A 995 32.89 38.97 -25.60
N GLN A 996 32.16 37.85 -25.59
CA GLN A 996 32.19 36.91 -24.47
C GLN A 996 33.57 36.26 -24.28
N GLN A 997 34.29 35.91 -25.36
CA GLN A 997 35.65 35.39 -25.27
C GLN A 997 36.64 36.44 -24.73
N GLN A 998 36.51 37.71 -25.12
CA GLN A 998 37.33 38.79 -24.54
C GLN A 998 37.04 39.00 -23.05
N GLN A 999 35.77 38.95 -22.63
CA GLN A 999 35.41 39.00 -21.20
C GLN A 999 35.96 37.79 -20.43
N GLN A 1000 35.91 36.58 -20.99
CA GLN A 1000 36.50 35.38 -20.38
C GLN A 1000 38.03 35.48 -20.28
N GLN A 1001 38.72 36.04 -21.28
CA GLN A 1001 40.16 36.28 -21.20
C GLN A 1001 40.53 37.32 -20.13
N GLN A 1002 39.74 38.39 -19.98
CA GLN A 1002 39.92 39.36 -18.89
C GLN A 1002 39.69 38.72 -17.51
N GLN A 1003 38.65 37.87 -17.36
CA GLN A 1003 38.43 37.11 -16.13
C GLN A 1003 39.56 36.11 -15.85
N GLN A 1004 40.11 35.44 -16.86
CA GLN A 1004 41.27 34.55 -16.69
C GLN A 1004 42.54 35.31 -16.29
N GLN A 1005 42.78 36.51 -16.83
CA GLN A 1005 43.89 37.36 -16.39
C GLN A 1005 43.70 37.86 -14.94
N GLN A 1006 42.48 38.24 -14.54
CA GLN A 1006 42.18 38.57 -13.15
C GLN A 1006 42.35 37.36 -12.21
N GLN A 1007 41.94 36.16 -12.61
CA GLN A 1007 42.17 34.93 -11.85
C GLN A 1007 43.65 34.58 -11.75
N GLN A 1008 44.45 34.78 -12.79
CA GLN A 1008 45.91 34.59 -12.74
C GLN A 1008 46.58 35.62 -11.82
N GLN A 1009 46.14 36.89 -11.81
CA GLN A 1009 46.63 37.89 -10.85
C GLN A 1009 46.23 37.54 -9.41
N GLN A 1010 45.00 37.06 -9.17
CA GLN A 1010 44.58 36.57 -7.85
C GLN A 1010 45.37 35.32 -7.42
N GLN A 1011 45.67 34.40 -8.33
CA GLN A 1011 46.51 33.23 -8.03
C GLN A 1011 47.97 33.64 -7.74
N GLN A 1012 48.53 34.63 -8.44
CA GLN A 1012 49.86 35.16 -8.11
C GLN A 1012 49.86 35.88 -6.75
N GLN A 1013 48.83 36.65 -6.42
CA GLN A 1013 48.68 37.25 -5.08
C GLN A 1013 48.51 36.19 -3.99
N GLN A 1014 47.74 35.12 -4.23
CA GLN A 1014 47.62 33.99 -3.30
C GLN A 1014 48.94 33.23 -3.16
N GLN A 1015 49.72 33.04 -4.22
CA GLN A 1015 51.06 32.44 -4.14
C GLN A 1015 52.04 33.34 -3.37
N GLN A 1016 51.99 34.66 -3.54
CA GLN A 1016 52.79 35.59 -2.75
C GLN A 1016 52.37 35.58 -1.27
N GLN A 1017 51.07 35.54 -0.97
CA GLN A 1017 50.56 35.38 0.41
C GLN A 1017 50.95 34.03 1.00
N GLN A 1018 50.92 32.94 0.24
CA GLN A 1018 51.40 31.63 0.70
C GLN A 1018 52.92 31.61 0.91
N GLN A 1019 53.71 32.29 0.08
CA GLN A 1019 55.15 32.45 0.32
C GLN A 1019 55.43 33.31 1.56
N GLN A 1020 54.68 34.39 1.79
CA GLN A 1020 54.78 35.18 3.03
C GLN A 1020 54.35 34.36 4.26
N GLN A 1021 53.29 33.57 4.19
CA GLN A 1021 52.89 32.66 5.26
C GLN A 1021 53.91 31.54 5.49
N GLN A 1022 54.54 31.00 4.43
CA GLN A 1022 55.64 30.04 4.57
C GLN A 1022 56.89 30.67 5.17
N GLN A 1023 57.23 31.92 4.83
CA GLN A 1023 58.31 32.68 5.47
C GLN A 1023 57.99 32.98 6.94
N GLN A 1024 56.76 33.39 7.27
CA GLN A 1024 56.32 33.56 8.66
C GLN A 1024 56.33 32.23 9.44
N GLN A 1025 55.92 31.11 8.84
CA GLN A 1025 56.04 29.79 9.46
C GLN A 1025 57.49 29.31 9.57
N GLN A 1026 58.39 29.71 8.65
CA GLN A 1026 59.82 29.45 8.80
C GLN A 1026 60.44 30.32 9.90
N GLN A 1027 60.06 31.59 10.02
CA GLN A 1027 60.48 32.47 11.14
C GLN A 1027 59.94 31.98 12.48
N GLN A 1028 58.66 31.56 12.55
CA GLN A 1028 58.09 30.93 13.76
C GLN A 1028 58.77 29.60 14.07
N LYS A 1029 59.11 28.77 13.07
CA LYS A 1029 59.91 27.55 13.28
C LYS A 1029 61.35 27.87 13.71
N GLN A 1030 61.96 28.95 13.23
CA GLN A 1030 63.28 29.40 13.70
C GLN A 1030 63.20 29.95 15.13
N GLN A 1031 62.17 30.72 15.50
CA GLN A 1031 61.93 31.16 16.88
C GLN A 1031 61.63 29.98 17.81
N GLN A 1032 60.81 29.01 17.40
CA GLN A 1032 60.60 27.77 18.15
C GLN A 1032 61.87 26.91 18.24
N GLN A 1033 62.71 26.88 17.19
CA GLN A 1033 64.02 26.21 17.25
C GLN A 1033 65.00 26.95 18.16
N GLN A 1034 65.00 28.28 18.21
CA GLN A 1034 65.80 29.07 19.16
C GLN A 1034 65.30 28.88 20.61
N GLN A 1035 63.98 28.88 20.84
CA GLN A 1035 63.40 28.56 22.16
C GLN A 1035 63.70 27.11 22.58
N GLN A 1036 63.62 26.14 21.66
CA GLN A 1036 64.02 24.76 21.93
C GLN A 1036 65.54 24.60 22.08
N GLN A 1037 66.36 25.43 21.45
CA GLN A 1037 67.82 25.46 21.68
C GLN A 1037 68.15 26.07 23.04
N GLN A 1038 67.47 27.13 23.47
CA GLN A 1038 67.61 27.69 24.82
C GLN A 1038 67.14 26.70 25.90
N GLN A 1039 65.99 26.05 25.72
CA GLN A 1039 65.52 25.00 26.64
C GLN A 1039 66.45 23.78 26.65
N LYS A 1040 67.01 23.36 25.50
CA LYS A 1040 68.00 22.28 25.44
C LYS A 1040 69.35 22.69 26.02
N GLN A 1041 69.78 23.94 25.93
CA GLN A 1041 70.98 24.43 26.62
C GLN A 1041 70.77 24.50 28.14
N GLN A 1042 69.55 24.83 28.61
CA GLN A 1042 69.20 24.77 30.04
C GLN A 1042 69.10 23.33 30.58
N GLN A 1043 68.69 22.35 29.77
CA GLN A 1043 68.63 20.94 30.20
C GLN A 1043 69.94 20.16 29.98
N GLN A 1044 70.77 20.53 28.99
CA GLN A 1044 72.07 19.88 28.73
C GLN A 1044 73.24 20.46 29.55
N GLN A 1045 72.95 21.16 30.65
CA GLN A 1045 73.88 21.22 31.80
C GLN A 1045 73.68 20.07 32.80
N GLN A 1046 72.66 19.20 32.63
CA GLN A 1046 72.49 17.99 33.44
C GLN A 1046 72.76 16.70 32.65
N GLN A 1047 74.07 16.40 32.57
CA GLN A 1047 74.69 15.08 32.40
C GLN A 1047 74.66 14.40 31.01
N CYS A 1048 75.81 13.83 30.66
CA CYS A 1048 76.07 13.08 29.43
C CYS A 1048 75.93 11.56 29.65
N GLN A 1049 75.46 10.79 28.64
CA GLN A 1049 76.00 9.44 28.35
C GLN A 1049 75.58 8.82 26.98
N GLN A 1050 76.59 8.54 26.14
CA GLN A 1050 76.81 7.36 25.27
C GLN A 1050 75.84 6.92 24.10
N LYS A 1051 76.25 7.26 22.86
CA LYS A 1051 76.50 6.40 21.66
C LYS A 1051 75.51 5.32 21.13
N GLN A 1052 74.86 5.62 19.97
CA GLN A 1052 75.07 5.06 18.58
C GLN A 1052 75.54 3.59 18.32
N PRO A 1053 75.42 3.01 17.07
CA PRO A 1053 74.34 3.04 16.04
C PRO A 1053 74.22 1.70 15.20
N LYS A 1054 73.47 1.68 14.05
CA LYS A 1054 73.59 0.88 12.77
C LYS A 1054 72.24 0.31 12.24
N GLN A 1055 72.00 -0.02 10.95
CA GLN A 1055 72.41 0.52 9.61
C GLN A 1055 71.70 -0.28 8.46
N ASN A 1056 71.24 0.40 7.37
CA ASN A 1056 71.16 -0.07 5.95
C ASN A 1056 70.43 -1.41 5.54
N SER A 1057 70.09 -1.74 4.28
CA SER A 1057 69.71 -0.97 3.05
C SER A 1057 69.23 -1.89 1.88
N GLN A 1058 68.49 -1.32 0.90
CA GLN A 1058 68.47 -1.62 -0.56
C GLN A 1058 67.83 -2.88 -1.25
N GLN A 1059 67.23 -2.58 -2.43
CA GLN A 1059 67.23 -3.29 -3.75
C GLN A 1059 66.28 -4.47 -4.15
N LYS A 1060 65.48 -4.19 -5.22
CA LYS A 1060 65.28 -4.93 -6.51
C LYS A 1060 64.58 -6.31 -6.68
N GLN A 1061 63.53 -6.26 -7.53
CA GLN A 1061 63.28 -7.01 -8.79
C GLN A 1061 62.92 -8.52 -8.89
N GLU A 1062 61.88 -8.77 -9.72
CA GLU A 1062 61.63 -9.87 -10.69
C GLU A 1062 61.13 -11.30 -10.33
N LYS A 1063 59.88 -11.56 -10.76
CA LYS A 1063 59.38 -12.65 -11.65
C LYS A 1063 59.36 -14.15 -11.25
N LYS A 1064 58.18 -14.74 -11.53
CA LYS A 1064 57.86 -16.02 -12.24
C LYS A 1064 57.54 -17.33 -11.47
N GLN A 1065 56.51 -17.99 -12.03
CA GLN A 1065 56.25 -19.44 -12.20
C GLN A 1065 55.73 -20.32 -11.03
N ASN A 1066 54.55 -20.93 -11.28
CA ASN A 1066 54.23 -22.38 -11.34
C ASN A 1066 55.12 -23.37 -10.54
N THR A 1067 54.62 -24.50 -9.99
CA THR A 1067 53.60 -25.44 -10.53
C THR A 1067 53.18 -26.51 -9.48
N GLN A 1068 52.23 -27.40 -9.83
CA GLN A 1068 52.15 -28.83 -9.41
C GLN A 1068 51.64 -29.14 -7.95
N ASN A 1069 51.06 -30.32 -7.62
CA ASN A 1069 50.71 -31.53 -8.40
C ASN A 1069 49.66 -32.49 -7.73
N LYS A 1070 49.19 -33.51 -8.51
CA LYS A 1070 48.77 -34.90 -8.14
C LYS A 1070 47.47 -35.09 -7.29
N LYS A 1071 46.43 -35.82 -7.75
CA LYS A 1071 46.16 -37.31 -7.89
C LYS A 1071 45.25 -37.80 -6.73
N THR A 1072 44.42 -38.87 -6.78
CA THR A 1072 44.08 -40.01 -7.69
C THR A 1072 42.62 -40.42 -7.30
N LYS A 1073 41.65 -40.85 -8.13
CA LYS A 1073 41.50 -41.81 -9.27
C LYS A 1073 41.24 -43.27 -8.86
N GLU A 1074 39.97 -43.71 -8.95
CA GLU A 1074 39.42 -45.08 -9.18
C GLU A 1074 37.86 -44.92 -9.19
N GLN A 1075 37.00 -45.43 -10.07
CA GLN A 1075 36.84 -46.61 -10.97
C GLN A 1075 35.90 -47.71 -10.43
N SER A 1076 34.64 -47.69 -10.87
CA SER A 1076 33.83 -48.89 -11.17
C SER A 1076 32.74 -48.55 -12.21
N GLN A 1077 32.47 -49.50 -13.10
CA GLN A 1077 31.23 -49.68 -13.88
C GLN A 1077 30.65 -51.04 -13.40
N GLU A 1078 29.54 -51.63 -13.88
CA GLU A 1078 28.61 -51.29 -14.98
C GLU A 1078 27.25 -50.84 -14.38
N GLU A 1079 26.01 -51.18 -14.76
CA GLU A 1079 25.37 -52.09 -15.73
C GLU A 1079 24.14 -51.35 -16.35
N GLU A 1080 23.50 -51.91 -17.38
CA GLU A 1080 22.27 -51.38 -18.01
C GLU A 1080 21.13 -52.44 -18.00
N ASP A 1081 19.89 -51.98 -18.19
CA ASP A 1081 18.68 -52.75 -18.56
C ASP A 1081 18.29 -54.06 -17.80
N GLU A 1082 17.35 -53.94 -16.85
CA GLU A 1082 16.01 -54.58 -16.98
C GLU A 1082 15.02 -54.14 -15.89
N PHE A 1083 13.84 -53.63 -16.28
CA PHE A 1083 12.52 -54.11 -15.82
C PHE A 1083 11.38 -53.37 -16.55
N TYR A 1084 11.03 -53.81 -17.77
CA TYR A 1084 9.89 -53.25 -18.51
C TYR A 1084 8.94 -54.34 -19.02
N ASN A 1085 8.34 -55.11 -18.09
CA ASN A 1085 7.07 -55.80 -18.34
C ASN A 1085 6.38 -56.26 -17.04
N GLN A 1086 5.04 -56.40 -17.11
CA GLN A 1086 4.10 -56.77 -16.02
C GLN A 1086 3.83 -55.65 -14.98
N ILE A 1087 2.58 -55.37 -14.57
CA ILE A 1087 1.26 -55.89 -15.01
C ILE A 1087 0.18 -54.77 -14.91
N VAL A 1088 -0.98 -54.99 -15.55
CA VAL A 1088 -2.10 -54.04 -15.69
C VAL A 1088 -3.18 -54.25 -14.60
N LEU A 1089 -3.94 -53.18 -14.26
CA LEU A 1089 -4.99 -53.07 -13.21
C LEU A 1089 -4.41 -52.91 -11.78
N LYS A 1090 -5.01 -52.13 -10.85
CA LYS A 1090 -6.45 -51.92 -10.59
C LYS A 1090 -6.84 -50.47 -10.24
N ASP A 1091 -8.11 -50.18 -10.55
CA ASP A 1091 -8.95 -49.12 -9.97
C ASP A 1091 -9.51 -49.63 -8.62
N GLU A 1092 -9.63 -48.80 -7.57
CA GLU A 1092 -10.59 -49.05 -6.49
C GLU A 1092 -11.26 -47.73 -6.05
N LYS A 1093 -12.59 -47.69 -6.13
CA LYS A 1093 -13.47 -46.56 -5.79
C LYS A 1093 -14.48 -47.04 -4.75
N LYS A 1094 -14.24 -46.80 -3.46
CA LYS A 1094 -15.09 -47.26 -2.35
C LYS A 1094 -15.27 -46.20 -1.27
N CYS A 1095 -16.34 -46.33 -0.50
CA CYS A 1095 -16.61 -45.51 0.67
C CYS A 1095 -15.63 -45.84 1.81
N SER A 1096 -15.15 -44.83 2.54
CA SER A 1096 -14.14 -44.97 3.60
C SER A 1096 -14.74 -45.11 5.01
N PHE A 1097 -15.97 -45.61 5.13
CA PHE A 1097 -16.62 -45.80 6.43
C PHE A 1097 -16.33 -47.19 7.00
N MET A 1098 -15.93 -47.26 8.27
CA MET A 1098 -15.72 -48.50 9.01
C MET A 1098 -16.26 -48.38 10.44
N SER A 1099 -16.95 -49.43 10.88
CA SER A 1099 -17.31 -49.69 12.27
C SER A 1099 -17.38 -51.20 12.46
N ASN A 1100 -16.83 -51.73 13.55
CA ASN A 1100 -16.85 -53.16 13.91
C ASN A 1100 -16.45 -54.11 12.75
N ASN A 1101 -15.31 -53.84 12.12
CA ASN A 1101 -14.67 -54.68 11.09
C ASN A 1101 -15.50 -55.05 9.84
N ILE A 1102 -16.55 -54.30 9.52
CA ILE A 1102 -17.26 -54.38 8.23
C ILE A 1102 -17.05 -53.08 7.45
N GLN A 1103 -16.76 -53.19 6.15
CA GLN A 1103 -16.37 -52.07 5.28
C GLN A 1103 -17.34 -51.92 4.09
N CYS A 1104 -17.85 -50.71 3.87
CA CYS A 1104 -18.88 -50.45 2.86
C CYS A 1104 -18.30 -50.30 1.44
N SER A 1105 -18.84 -51.06 0.47
CA SER A 1105 -18.21 -51.29 -0.84
C SER A 1105 -18.77 -50.44 -2.01
N GLN A 1106 -19.73 -49.55 -1.78
CA GLN A 1106 -20.34 -48.73 -2.85
C GLN A 1106 -19.49 -47.50 -3.26
N SER A 1107 -19.75 -47.00 -4.47
CA SER A 1107 -18.98 -45.96 -5.17
C SER A 1107 -19.76 -44.64 -5.28
N ILE A 1108 -19.15 -43.54 -4.83
CA ILE A 1108 -19.81 -42.25 -4.55
C ILE A 1108 -19.89 -41.33 -5.79
N LEU A 1109 -20.26 -41.87 -6.96
CA LEU A 1109 -20.27 -41.12 -8.23
C LEU A 1109 -21.65 -40.51 -8.57
N TRP A 1110 -22.68 -40.74 -7.74
CA TRP A 1110 -24.01 -40.14 -7.82
C TRP A 1110 -24.53 -39.84 -6.39
N LEU A 1111 -25.54 -38.95 -6.29
CA LEU A 1111 -26.21 -38.42 -5.08
C LEU A 1111 -25.59 -37.16 -4.43
N SER A 1112 -25.77 -36.02 -5.09
CA SER A 1112 -25.62 -34.68 -4.49
C SER A 1112 -26.96 -34.13 -3.98
N GLN A 1113 -27.51 -34.71 -2.90
CA GLN A 1113 -28.65 -34.10 -2.18
C GLN A 1113 -28.33 -33.87 -0.71
N LYS A 1114 -28.91 -32.80 -0.18
CA LYS A 1114 -28.81 -32.34 1.20
C LYS A 1114 -30.18 -32.43 1.87
N CYS A 1115 -30.20 -32.71 3.17
CA CYS A 1115 -31.40 -32.61 4.00
C CYS A 1115 -32.02 -31.22 3.87
N GLN A 1116 -33.30 -31.11 3.55
CA GLN A 1116 -33.95 -29.80 3.38
C GLN A 1116 -34.18 -29.07 4.72
N PHE A 1117 -34.06 -29.77 5.86
CA PHE A 1117 -34.24 -29.23 7.20
C PHE A 1117 -32.92 -28.88 7.92
N CYS A 1118 -31.82 -29.60 7.66
CA CYS A 1118 -30.51 -29.36 8.31
C CYS A 1118 -29.30 -29.26 7.35
N ASN A 1119 -29.54 -29.26 6.03
CA ASN A 1119 -28.58 -28.95 4.97
C ASN A 1119 -27.31 -29.85 4.85
N ASN A 1120 -27.25 -30.97 5.57
CA ASN A 1120 -26.20 -32.00 5.49
C ASN A 1120 -26.49 -33.07 4.41
N GLN A 1121 -25.46 -33.71 3.85
CA GLN A 1121 -25.59 -34.75 2.83
C GLN A 1121 -25.80 -36.15 3.44
N PHE A 1122 -26.59 -37.00 2.78
CA PHE A 1122 -26.91 -38.36 3.22
C PHE A 1122 -26.37 -39.44 2.26
N CYS A 1123 -25.96 -40.58 2.82
CA CYS A 1123 -25.76 -41.85 2.10
C CYS A 1123 -26.88 -42.82 2.49
N GLN A 1124 -27.60 -43.39 1.52
CA GLN A 1124 -28.81 -44.18 1.78
C GLN A 1124 -28.57 -45.55 2.47
N TYR A 1125 -27.33 -46.03 2.56
CA TYR A 1125 -27.05 -47.38 3.06
C TYR A 1125 -26.90 -47.47 4.59
N HIS A 1126 -26.65 -46.36 5.29
CA HIS A 1126 -26.41 -46.34 6.74
C HIS A 1126 -27.55 -45.63 7.48
N SER A 1127 -28.73 -46.26 7.49
CA SER A 1127 -29.86 -45.80 8.30
C SER A 1127 -29.84 -46.46 9.69
N TYR A 1128 -29.30 -45.74 10.67
CA TYR A 1128 -29.66 -45.90 12.09
C TYR A 1128 -29.91 -44.51 12.66
N ALA A 1129 -31.07 -44.33 13.31
CA ALA A 1129 -31.52 -43.05 13.86
C ALA A 1129 -31.37 -43.09 15.38
N GLU A 1130 -30.62 -42.13 15.94
CA GLU A 1130 -30.48 -41.98 17.41
C GLU A 1130 -30.00 -40.58 17.85
N ARG A 1131 -30.00 -39.60 16.94
CA ARG A 1131 -29.72 -38.18 17.25
C ARG A 1131 -30.62 -37.28 16.41
N HIS A 1132 -31.11 -36.19 17.04
CA HIS A 1132 -31.93 -35.11 16.46
C HIS A 1132 -33.44 -35.35 16.27
N GLY A 1133 -34.03 -36.40 16.88
CA GLY A 1133 -35.43 -36.45 17.34
C GLY A 1133 -36.51 -35.76 16.48
N CYS A 1134 -36.67 -36.17 15.22
CA CYS A 1134 -37.69 -35.66 14.30
C CYS A 1134 -38.08 -36.76 13.31
N GLU A 1135 -38.94 -37.68 13.75
CA GLU A 1135 -38.95 -39.05 13.23
C GLU A 1135 -40.08 -39.35 12.23
N ASP A 1136 -41.34 -39.04 12.55
CA ASP A 1136 -42.48 -39.49 11.75
C ASP A 1136 -42.80 -38.61 10.52
N GLU A 1137 -42.88 -37.29 10.68
CA GLU A 1137 -43.35 -36.36 9.64
C GLU A 1137 -42.44 -36.40 8.39
N ALA A 1138 -41.13 -36.37 8.61
CA ALA A 1138 -40.12 -36.43 7.54
C ALA A 1138 -40.10 -37.80 6.84
N CYS A 1139 -40.24 -38.90 7.60
CA CYS A 1139 -40.30 -40.26 7.05
C CYS A 1139 -41.54 -40.45 6.15
N ARG A 1140 -42.69 -39.90 6.55
CA ARG A 1140 -43.93 -39.90 5.77
C ARG A 1140 -43.79 -39.10 4.47
N HIS A 1141 -43.22 -37.90 4.53
CA HIS A 1141 -43.03 -37.05 3.34
C HIS A 1141 -42.06 -37.66 2.32
N ALA A 1142 -40.95 -38.25 2.78
CA ALA A 1142 -39.97 -38.91 1.91
C ALA A 1142 -40.56 -40.11 1.16
N LYS A 1143 -41.32 -40.98 1.84
CA LYS A 1143 -41.99 -42.14 1.22
C LYS A 1143 -42.99 -41.74 0.12
N LEU A 1144 -43.76 -40.67 0.36
CA LEU A 1144 -44.72 -40.15 -0.62
C LEU A 1144 -44.03 -39.58 -1.88
N GLN A 1145 -42.93 -38.83 -1.71
CA GLN A 1145 -42.16 -38.34 -2.87
C GLN A 1145 -41.58 -39.47 -3.71
N PHE A 1146 -41.07 -40.54 -3.09
CA PHE A 1146 -40.48 -41.68 -3.81
C PHE A 1146 -41.51 -42.38 -4.72
N GLN A 1147 -42.65 -42.78 -4.16
CA GLN A 1147 -43.72 -43.44 -4.91
C GLN A 1147 -44.32 -42.56 -6.03
N SER A 1148 -44.24 -41.24 -5.89
CA SER A 1148 -44.71 -40.29 -6.93
C SER A 1148 -43.78 -40.19 -8.15
N ASN A 1149 -42.50 -40.56 -8.00
CA ASN A 1149 -41.47 -40.38 -9.02
C ASN A 1149 -41.19 -41.67 -9.82
N GLU A 1150 -41.29 -42.85 -9.21
CA GLU A 1150 -41.17 -44.12 -9.94
C GLU A 1150 -42.27 -44.26 -11.01
N ARG A 1151 -43.53 -43.98 -10.65
CA ARG A 1151 -44.68 -44.02 -11.58
C ARG A 1151 -44.58 -43.04 -12.76
N LYS A 1152 -43.69 -42.04 -12.69
CA LYS A 1152 -43.41 -41.09 -13.78
C LYS A 1152 -42.25 -41.56 -14.67
N THR A 1153 -41.26 -42.25 -14.11
CA THR A 1153 -40.08 -42.72 -14.86
C THR A 1153 -40.33 -44.03 -15.61
N GLU A 1154 -41.20 -44.93 -15.11
CA GLU A 1154 -41.60 -46.13 -15.84
C GLU A 1154 -42.37 -45.82 -17.13
N LYS A 1155 -43.43 -44.99 -17.05
CA LYS A 1155 -44.22 -44.57 -18.23
C LYS A 1155 -43.39 -43.84 -19.29
N SER A 1156 -42.31 -43.18 -18.87
CA SER A 1156 -41.37 -42.50 -19.77
C SER A 1156 -40.37 -43.46 -20.43
N ARG A 1157 -40.11 -44.64 -19.84
CA ARG A 1157 -39.21 -45.66 -20.39
C ARG A 1157 -39.88 -46.56 -21.44
N THR A 1158 -41.09 -47.04 -21.18
CA THR A 1158 -41.85 -47.87 -22.14
C THR A 1158 -42.10 -47.11 -23.45
N ALA A 1159 -42.64 -45.88 -23.37
CA ALA A 1159 -42.91 -45.03 -24.53
C ALA A 1159 -41.64 -44.65 -25.35
N LEU A 1160 -40.44 -44.77 -24.76
CA LEU A 1160 -39.17 -44.55 -25.46
C LEU A 1160 -38.66 -45.85 -26.11
N GLN A 1161 -38.81 -47.01 -25.46
CA GLN A 1161 -38.43 -48.31 -26.02
C GLN A 1161 -39.31 -48.70 -27.21
N GLU A 1162 -40.62 -48.43 -27.17
CA GLU A 1162 -41.53 -48.67 -28.30
C GLU A 1162 -41.11 -47.85 -29.53
N LYS A 1163 -40.89 -46.54 -29.37
CA LYS A 1163 -40.42 -45.65 -30.46
C LYS A 1163 -39.07 -46.09 -31.05
N ILE A 1164 -38.16 -46.62 -30.23
CA ILE A 1164 -36.88 -47.17 -30.71
C ILE A 1164 -37.11 -48.45 -31.53
N GLN A 1165 -37.99 -49.36 -31.10
CA GLN A 1165 -38.33 -50.55 -31.89
C GLN A 1165 -39.04 -50.21 -33.20
N GLU A 1166 -39.95 -49.23 -33.22
CA GLU A 1166 -40.60 -48.78 -34.46
C GLU A 1166 -39.61 -48.17 -35.44
N GLN A 1167 -38.70 -47.30 -34.96
CA GLN A 1167 -37.67 -46.72 -35.83
C GLN A 1167 -36.71 -47.79 -36.39
N GLN A 1168 -36.36 -48.81 -35.61
CA GLN A 1168 -35.55 -49.94 -36.10
C GLN A 1168 -36.32 -50.80 -37.14
N LYS A 1169 -37.61 -51.10 -36.89
CA LYS A 1169 -38.48 -51.79 -37.87
C LYS A 1169 -38.66 -50.99 -39.16
N SER A 1170 -38.68 -49.65 -39.10
CA SER A 1170 -38.76 -48.79 -40.28
C SER A 1170 -37.51 -48.81 -41.16
N ARG A 1171 -36.31 -48.92 -40.55
CA ARG A 1171 -35.03 -48.93 -41.27
C ARG A 1171 -34.77 -50.27 -41.97
N GLY A 1172 -35.23 -51.38 -41.41
CA GLY A 1172 -35.09 -52.72 -42.01
C GLY A 1172 -35.85 -52.94 -43.32
N LYS A 1173 -36.79 -52.07 -43.71
CA LYS A 1173 -37.63 -52.22 -44.92
C LYS A 1173 -37.22 -51.36 -46.14
N LYS A 1174 -36.07 -50.68 -46.09
CA LYS A 1174 -35.52 -49.88 -47.22
C LYS A 1174 -34.21 -50.41 -47.83
N GLN A 1175 -33.90 -51.70 -47.63
CA GLN A 1175 -32.78 -52.40 -48.30
C GLN A 1175 -33.20 -53.70 -49.04
N LYS A 1176 -34.50 -53.89 -49.30
CA LYS A 1176 -35.02 -54.92 -50.23
C LYS A 1176 -36.21 -54.40 -51.05
N LYS A 1177 -35.95 -53.40 -51.89
CA LYS A 1177 -36.63 -53.14 -53.16
C LYS A 1177 -35.73 -52.26 -54.01
#